data_AF-A0A165H4K6-F1
#
_entry.id   AF-A0A165H4K6-F1
#
_cell.length_a   1.000
_cell.length_b   1.000
_cell.length_c   1.000
_cell.angle_alpha   90.00
_cell.angle_beta   90.00
_cell.angle_gamma   90.00
#
_symmetry.space_group_name_H-M   'P 1'
#
loop_
_entity.id
_entity.type
_entity.pdbx_description
1 polymer ?
#
loop_
_entity_poly.entity_id
_entity_poly.type
_entity_poly.pdbx_seq_one_letter_code
_entity_poly.pdbx_strand_id
1 'polypeptide(L)'
;MSLGDPSTWIPNVSPAQLESERLHYAGVLIGAVAYGVHATLFFVTLSHLWPRRAQDWKWIVYSTIVFAAASIGNGGGMRFSEMTYVDNRVYPGGPAAYVVKQGSVLPNAASQTAYILGCWLQDGLLLYRVWIIFDRSWAATVIPAIVYLGLVGESFTLILLITTLKQTIYVNLTRHMIIAHFSVAISFGIIVTGAIVGRLLRMRGRMSKTSAIPANTHVSVAALLIESAALYSVVGTIFLVSLALQSPVQDLILPAFGQIPGIAPLLIILRVAQGRAMTHTLCARKSFSNQLALLLFALLLFALLTVRPKAKELEDELRLSMRSVFDDIRQELTSRSRHARLPSELLAHIWRLLSLVDRVGVSQVCVSWRTAALASASLWTEVDVGYCVLHQEFPACVRCHCHIEGVAPPNSNLDLLPLVLPRSKNLPLSLRFRSTQSMRPRLMDFLAEDLHRLALVHIDAVHGEEALNLVLPPFCKLQSLRVLRLNTRDNLQVVNHLWPDDFDVRSLEYLYIACASDPVRPQGPLPNLTTLHFSFTMLEEILSYLNAAPQLSDLSLDAIAVDKYDVDDWTRTQCHAIRQSLSSRRLSKISVIGIQSFMKPWILDMFHVESCPDLSLAYIDSEVHNPSLTIFGDIIGPASISLLHNRNTSVTARARGEGGRIRQISGYFRFVTTLPTSISAYLPVVRTLTIDYRDAFAFWVPVRWCSTVESLAVDMRRSSSLSDHEDISFPLTLMDDLRSLAQWSRLAVVTLGVPDDGLFTVATPILRDVVRFITADGDLEKLVLRGVYTDAETELVGLARTLVCNGAVIHSAT
;
A
#
# COMPACT_ATOMS: atom_id res chain seq x y z
N MET A 1 -15.20 17.56 57.89
CA MET A 1 -15.28 16.42 56.96
C MET A 1 -16.04 15.31 57.65
N SER A 2 -17.10 14.80 57.02
CA SER A 2 -17.85 13.63 57.49
C SER A 2 -17.27 12.38 56.84
N LEU A 3 -17.06 11.30 57.59
CA LEU A 3 -16.64 10.01 57.03
C LEU A 3 -17.76 9.30 56.25
N GLY A 4 -19.02 9.69 56.45
CA GLY A 4 -20.19 9.09 55.79
C GLY A 4 -20.66 9.80 54.53
N ASP A 5 -20.09 10.96 54.20
CA ASP A 5 -20.49 11.76 53.04
C ASP A 5 -19.25 12.18 52.21
N PRO A 6 -18.97 11.49 51.09
CA PRO A 6 -17.84 11.79 50.20
C PRO A 6 -17.86 13.20 49.62
N SER A 7 -19.02 13.87 49.57
CA SER A 7 -19.10 15.25 49.08
C SER A 7 -18.35 16.22 50.00
N THR A 8 -18.23 15.89 51.29
CA THR A 8 -17.47 16.69 52.26
C THR A 8 -15.95 16.58 52.10
N TRP A 9 -15.45 15.63 51.30
CA TRP A 9 -14.03 15.44 50.99
C TRP A 9 -13.55 16.29 49.81
N ILE A 10 -14.50 16.85 49.05
CA ILE A 10 -14.20 17.73 47.92
C ILE A 10 -13.77 19.10 48.48
N PRO A 11 -12.66 19.69 48.00
CA PRO A 11 -12.24 21.01 48.45
C PRO A 11 -13.35 22.06 48.22
N ASN A 12 -13.57 22.94 49.20
CA ASN A 12 -14.55 24.03 49.10
C ASN A 12 -14.01 25.17 48.20
N VAL A 13 -13.90 24.91 46.90
CA VAL A 13 -13.41 25.83 45.86
C VAL A 13 -14.43 25.95 44.73
N SER A 14 -14.31 27.00 43.91
CA SER A 14 -15.24 27.17 42.78
C SER A 14 -15.09 26.04 41.75
N PRO A 15 -16.16 25.66 41.03
CA PRO A 15 -16.09 24.60 40.02
C PRO A 15 -15.02 24.86 38.93
N ALA A 16 -14.82 26.13 38.55
CA ALA A 16 -13.81 26.51 37.56
C ALA A 16 -12.37 26.35 38.09
N GLN A 17 -12.14 26.65 39.37
CA GLN A 17 -10.84 26.39 40.01
C GLN A 17 -10.56 24.89 40.08
N LEU A 18 -11.55 24.09 40.50
CA LEU A 18 -11.42 22.64 40.56
C LEU A 18 -11.15 22.02 39.19
N GLU A 19 -11.75 22.56 38.13
CA GLU A 19 -11.51 22.14 36.75
C GLU A 19 -10.08 22.48 36.28
N SER A 20 -9.60 23.69 36.58
CA SER A 20 -8.22 24.10 36.28
C SER A 20 -7.19 23.21 37.00
N GLU A 21 -7.42 22.86 38.27
CA GLU A 21 -6.56 21.92 39.02
C GLU A 21 -6.54 20.53 38.38
N ARG A 22 -7.70 20.00 37.98
CA ARG A 22 -7.80 18.70 37.30
C ARG A 22 -7.06 18.69 35.98
N LEU A 23 -7.22 19.74 35.16
CA LEU A 23 -6.60 19.85 33.85
C LEU A 23 -5.09 20.00 33.95
N HIS A 24 -4.59 20.80 34.90
CA HIS A 24 -3.16 20.93 35.15
C HIS A 24 -2.54 19.60 35.62
N TYR A 25 -3.19 18.91 36.56
CA TYR A 25 -2.73 17.59 37.03
C TYR A 25 -2.71 16.55 35.89
N ALA A 26 -3.79 16.47 35.11
CA ALA A 26 -3.88 15.59 33.94
C ALA A 26 -2.82 15.93 32.89
N GLY A 27 -2.56 17.21 32.65
CA GLY A 27 -1.55 17.67 31.69
C GLY A 27 -0.16 17.16 32.04
N VAL A 28 0.23 17.20 33.31
CA VAL A 28 1.52 16.68 33.79
C VAL A 28 1.66 15.18 33.52
N LEU A 29 0.58 14.40 33.72
CA LEU A 29 0.57 12.97 33.43
C LEU A 29 0.71 12.68 31.92
N ILE A 30 0.01 13.45 31.08
CA ILE A 30 0.14 13.33 29.61
C ILE A 30 1.56 13.73 29.19
N GLY A 31 2.13 14.78 29.79
CA GLY A 31 3.53 15.17 29.61
C GLY A 31 4.50 14.05 29.96
N ALA A 32 4.28 13.34 31.07
CA ALA A 32 5.10 12.19 31.47
C ALA A 32 5.00 11.02 30.48
N VAL A 33 3.82 10.77 29.91
CA VAL A 33 3.64 9.77 28.83
C VAL A 33 4.41 10.20 27.57
N ALA A 34 4.30 11.47 27.18
CA ALA A 34 5.06 12.02 26.05
C ALA A 34 6.57 11.95 26.28
N TYR A 35 7.03 12.18 27.51
CA TYR A 35 8.42 11.99 27.90
C TYR A 35 8.85 10.51 27.79
N GLY A 36 8.00 9.55 28.16
CA GLY A 36 8.27 8.12 27.97
C GLY A 36 8.46 7.74 26.50
N VAL A 37 7.64 8.31 25.61
CA VAL A 37 7.82 8.19 24.15
C VAL A 37 9.16 8.78 23.71
N HIS A 38 9.47 9.98 24.17
CA HIS A 38 10.72 10.66 23.86
C HIS A 38 11.94 9.85 24.32
N ALA A 39 11.95 9.35 25.56
CA ALA A 39 13.00 8.50 26.11
C ALA A 39 13.20 7.22 25.27
N THR A 40 12.10 6.56 24.91
CA THR A 40 12.14 5.37 24.06
C THR A 40 12.79 5.67 22.71
N LEU A 41 12.40 6.77 22.06
CA LEU A 41 12.98 7.20 20.80
C LEU A 41 14.46 7.54 20.94
N PHE A 42 14.87 8.19 22.04
CA PHE A 42 16.26 8.49 22.32
C PHE A 42 17.10 7.21 22.41
N PHE A 43 16.70 6.23 23.23
CA PHE A 43 17.46 4.99 23.38
C PHE A 43 17.51 4.17 22.09
N VAL A 44 16.40 4.10 21.34
CA VAL A 44 16.37 3.42 20.04
C VAL A 44 17.26 4.15 19.03
N THR A 45 17.27 5.49 19.02
CA THR A 45 18.14 6.26 18.13
C THR A 45 19.61 6.05 18.51
N LEU A 46 19.93 6.10 19.79
CA LEU A 46 21.27 5.88 20.31
C LEU A 46 21.78 4.48 19.96
N SER A 47 20.96 3.43 20.08
CA SER A 47 21.36 2.07 19.75
C SER A 47 21.73 1.89 18.27
N HIS A 48 21.12 2.66 17.37
CA HIS A 48 21.45 2.63 15.93
C HIS A 48 22.69 3.49 15.59
N LEU A 49 22.95 4.56 16.34
CA LEU A 49 24.12 5.41 16.14
C LEU A 49 25.38 4.84 16.81
N TRP A 50 25.23 4.05 17.88
CA TRP A 50 26.32 3.54 18.71
C TRP A 50 27.37 2.70 17.95
N PRO A 51 26.99 1.78 17.03
CA PRO A 51 27.97 1.01 16.25
C PRO A 51 28.87 1.90 15.39
N ARG A 52 28.41 3.11 15.01
CA ARG A 52 29.13 4.08 14.18
C ARG A 52 29.51 5.34 14.97
N ARG A 53 29.67 5.22 16.29
CA ARG A 53 29.89 6.37 17.19
C ARG A 53 31.03 7.29 16.78
N ALA A 54 32.08 6.80 16.14
CA ALA A 54 33.18 7.63 15.64
C ALA A 54 32.76 8.54 14.48
N GLN A 55 31.85 8.08 13.61
CA GLN A 55 31.38 8.82 12.44
C GLN A 55 30.13 9.66 12.75
N ASP A 56 29.27 9.15 13.63
CA ASP A 56 27.97 9.76 13.97
C ASP A 56 27.96 10.48 15.32
N TRP A 57 29.14 10.76 15.91
CA TRP A 57 29.26 11.40 17.22
C TRP A 57 28.46 12.71 17.36
N LYS A 58 28.37 13.50 16.28
CA LYS A 58 27.60 14.75 16.25
C LYS A 58 26.11 14.53 16.52
N TRP A 59 25.55 13.46 15.96
CA TRP A 59 24.13 13.10 16.14
C TRP A 59 23.88 12.50 17.53
N ILE A 60 24.86 11.77 18.08
CA ILE A 60 24.80 11.26 19.46
C ILE A 60 24.79 12.43 20.44
N VAL A 61 25.72 13.39 20.27
CA VAL A 61 25.81 14.59 21.12
C VAL A 61 24.52 15.41 21.02
N TYR A 62 24.04 15.70 19.81
CA TYR A 62 22.79 16.42 19.60
C TYR A 62 21.60 15.72 20.28
N SER A 63 21.41 14.42 20.03
CA SER A 63 20.31 13.65 20.61
C SER A 63 20.36 13.62 22.13
N THR A 64 21.57 13.56 22.70
CA THR A 64 21.79 13.58 24.15
C THR A 64 21.45 14.95 24.75
N ILE A 65 21.82 16.04 24.10
CA ILE A 65 21.49 17.41 24.55
C ILE A 65 19.96 17.61 24.51
N VAL A 66 19.30 17.20 23.43
CA VAL A 66 17.83 17.28 23.29
C VAL A 66 17.13 16.47 24.39
N PHE A 67 17.58 15.24 24.63
CA PHE A 67 17.02 14.39 25.68
C PHE A 67 17.27 14.95 27.09
N ALA A 68 18.45 15.51 27.34
CA ALA A 68 18.77 16.14 28.62
C ALA A 68 17.88 17.36 28.89
N ALA A 69 17.70 18.24 27.89
CA ALA A 69 16.79 19.39 27.99
C ALA A 69 15.35 18.94 28.29
N ALA A 70 14.84 17.96 27.57
CA ALA A 70 13.50 17.42 27.80
C ALA A 70 13.33 16.73 29.17
N SER A 71 14.40 16.10 29.68
CA SER A 71 14.42 15.48 31.01
C SER A 71 14.40 16.53 32.12
N ILE A 72 15.15 17.62 31.97
CA ILE A 72 15.10 18.77 32.88
C ILE A 72 13.72 19.43 32.84
N GLY A 73 13.15 19.60 31.64
CA GLY A 73 11.78 20.04 31.40
C GLY A 73 10.76 19.23 32.20
N ASN A 74 10.74 17.92 31.98
CA ASN A 74 9.79 17.03 32.62
C ASN A 74 10.00 16.95 34.14
N GLY A 75 11.26 16.82 34.58
CA GLY A 75 11.62 16.76 36.00
C GLY A 75 11.22 18.02 36.77
N GLY A 76 11.49 19.20 36.19
CA GLY A 76 11.07 20.48 36.76
C GLY A 76 9.55 20.63 36.87
N GLY A 77 8.81 20.19 35.84
CA GLY A 77 7.34 20.15 35.86
C GLY A 77 6.77 19.19 36.91
N MET A 78 7.34 18.00 37.07
CA MET A 78 6.96 17.05 38.12
C MET A 78 7.23 17.62 39.51
N ARG A 79 8.42 18.20 39.75
CA ARG A 79 8.73 18.83 41.05
C ARG A 79 7.82 20.03 41.34
N PHE A 80 7.47 20.81 40.31
CA PHE A 80 6.50 21.90 40.48
C PHE A 80 5.10 21.39 40.83
N SER A 81 4.69 20.26 40.24
CA SER A 81 3.42 19.61 40.57
C SER A 81 3.38 19.07 41.99
N GLU A 82 4.49 18.48 42.46
CA GLU A 82 4.65 18.05 43.85
C GLU A 82 4.54 19.26 44.80
N MET A 83 5.25 20.36 44.53
CA MET A 83 5.14 21.57 45.33
C MET A 83 3.73 22.15 45.37
N THR A 84 2.98 22.00 44.27
CA THR A 84 1.62 22.53 44.10
C THR A 84 0.56 21.69 44.85
N TYR A 85 0.59 20.36 44.67
CA TYR A 85 -0.47 19.47 45.17
C TYR A 85 -0.13 18.76 46.48
N VAL A 86 1.15 18.68 46.85
CA VAL A 86 1.63 18.00 48.07
C VAL A 86 2.10 19.03 49.08
N ASP A 87 3.18 19.75 48.77
CA ASP A 87 3.84 20.61 49.77
C ASP A 87 3.00 21.85 50.14
N ASN A 88 2.43 22.53 49.13
CA ASN A 88 1.72 23.80 49.30
C ASN A 88 0.24 23.70 48.93
N ARG A 89 -0.38 22.53 49.15
CA ARG A 89 -1.80 22.30 48.83
C ARG A 89 -2.75 23.32 49.49
N VAL A 90 -2.38 23.85 50.66
CA VAL A 90 -3.18 24.81 51.45
C VAL A 90 -2.77 26.27 51.15
N TYR A 91 -2.09 26.52 50.03
CA TYR A 91 -1.74 27.88 49.61
C TYR A 91 -3.01 28.77 49.55
N PRO A 92 -2.94 30.07 49.91
CA PRO A 92 -4.09 30.95 49.82
C PRO A 92 -4.67 30.99 48.40
N GLY A 93 -5.91 30.53 48.24
CA GLY A 93 -6.58 30.38 46.93
C GLY A 93 -6.42 29.00 46.27
N GLY A 94 -5.81 28.04 46.96
CA GLY A 94 -5.67 26.65 46.52
C GLY A 94 -4.52 26.40 45.52
N PRO A 95 -4.34 25.14 45.10
CA PRO A 95 -3.36 24.75 44.10
C PRO A 95 -3.42 25.56 42.79
N ALA A 96 -4.61 25.89 42.28
CA ALA A 96 -4.75 26.72 41.08
C ALA A 96 -4.10 28.12 41.25
N ALA A 97 -4.27 28.75 42.42
CA ALA A 97 -3.65 30.05 42.69
C ALA A 97 -2.13 29.93 42.82
N TYR A 98 -1.62 28.82 43.36
CA TYR A 98 -0.19 28.55 43.45
C TYR A 98 0.43 28.44 42.05
N VAL A 99 -0.19 27.70 41.11
CA VAL A 99 0.28 27.58 39.73
C VAL A 99 0.44 28.95 39.06
N VAL A 100 -0.57 29.82 39.23
CA VAL A 100 -0.59 31.15 38.60
C VAL A 100 0.42 32.10 39.23
N LYS A 101 0.55 32.09 40.57
CA LYS A 101 1.35 33.07 41.33
C LYS A 101 2.81 32.66 41.53
N GLN A 102 3.07 31.36 41.62
CA GLN A 102 4.40 30.78 41.84
C GLN A 102 4.94 30.10 40.58
N GLY A 103 4.36 30.33 39.41
CA GLY A 103 4.81 29.73 38.15
C GLY A 103 6.24 30.09 37.72
N SER A 104 6.91 31.04 38.35
CA SER A 104 8.31 31.43 38.09
C SER A 104 9.31 30.89 39.11
N VAL A 105 8.89 30.03 40.05
CA VAL A 105 9.82 29.35 40.97
C VAL A 105 10.80 28.46 40.19
N LEU A 106 12.01 28.30 40.74
CA LEU A 106 13.14 27.72 40.04
C LEU A 106 12.84 26.39 39.32
N PRO A 107 12.15 25.39 39.91
CA PRO A 107 11.83 24.15 39.19
C PRO A 107 10.98 24.35 37.94
N ASN A 108 9.97 25.23 37.99
CA ASN A 108 9.12 25.49 36.84
C ASN A 108 9.76 26.43 35.83
N ALA A 109 10.54 27.41 36.30
CA ALA A 109 11.34 28.27 35.43
C ALA A 109 12.38 27.45 34.65
N ALA A 110 13.12 26.57 35.33
CA ALA A 110 14.06 25.64 34.70
C ALA A 110 13.38 24.71 33.70
N SER A 111 12.17 24.22 34.02
CA SER A 111 11.35 23.42 33.12
C SER A 111 11.04 24.16 31.82
N GLN A 112 10.47 25.36 31.93
CA GLN A 112 10.10 26.19 30.77
C GLN A 112 11.33 26.59 29.95
N THR A 113 12.43 27.00 30.59
CA THR A 113 13.68 27.31 29.92
C THR A 113 14.23 26.11 29.16
N ALA A 114 14.21 24.91 29.75
CA ALA A 114 14.69 23.72 29.08
C ALA A 114 13.85 23.35 27.84
N TYR A 115 12.52 23.54 27.89
CA TYR A 115 11.66 23.36 26.71
C TYR A 115 11.91 24.40 25.62
N ILE A 116 12.10 25.67 25.99
CA ILE A 116 12.48 26.74 25.03
C ILE A 116 13.80 26.40 24.33
N LEU A 117 14.80 25.93 25.08
CA LEU A 117 16.07 25.48 24.50
C LEU A 117 15.87 24.26 23.57
N GLY A 118 14.94 23.37 23.90
CA GLY A 118 14.52 22.27 23.03
C GLY A 118 13.99 22.75 21.67
N CYS A 119 13.17 23.81 21.66
CA CYS A 119 12.67 24.43 20.43
C CYS A 119 13.83 24.99 19.58
N TRP A 120 14.84 25.64 20.18
CA TRP A 120 15.99 26.15 19.44
C TRP A 120 16.74 25.01 18.72
N LEU A 121 16.93 23.88 19.41
CA LEU A 121 17.59 22.71 18.84
C LEU A 121 16.78 22.11 17.69
N GLN A 122 15.45 22.11 17.77
CA GLN A 122 14.57 21.66 16.68
C GLN A 122 14.65 22.58 15.46
N ASP A 123 14.48 23.88 15.66
CA ASP A 123 14.47 24.87 14.57
C ASP A 123 15.84 25.00 13.92
N GLY A 124 16.91 24.92 14.71
CA GLY A 124 18.28 24.86 14.22
C GLY A 124 18.55 23.64 13.34
N LEU A 125 17.93 22.49 13.64
CA LEU A 125 18.03 21.29 12.80
C LEU A 125 17.30 21.47 11.45
N LEU A 126 16.15 22.16 11.44
CA LEU A 126 15.45 22.51 10.20
C LEU A 126 16.29 23.45 9.34
N LEU A 127 16.91 24.47 9.94
CA LEU A 127 17.80 25.39 9.23
C LEU A 127 19.01 24.67 8.63
N TYR A 128 19.65 23.77 9.41
CA TYR A 128 20.74 22.93 8.94
C TYR A 128 20.35 22.11 7.69
N ARG A 129 19.10 21.62 7.63
CA ARG A 129 18.62 20.84 6.48
C ARG A 129 18.39 21.68 5.24
N VAL A 130 17.86 22.89 5.38
CA VAL A 130 17.77 23.82 4.25
C VAL A 130 19.15 24.02 3.65
N TRP A 131 20.15 24.33 4.49
CA TRP A 131 21.53 24.52 4.03
C TRP A 131 22.08 23.32 3.25
N ILE A 132 21.87 22.10 3.73
CA ILE A 132 22.39 20.89 3.07
C ILE A 132 21.60 20.54 1.79
N ILE A 133 20.28 20.56 1.84
CA ILE A 133 19.42 20.12 0.71
C ILE A 133 19.43 21.15 -0.43
N PHE A 134 19.64 22.42 -0.11
CA PHE A 134 19.81 23.48 -1.08
C PHE A 134 21.24 23.62 -1.61
N ASP A 135 22.07 22.60 -1.41
CA ASP A 135 23.46 22.54 -1.88
C ASP A 135 24.29 23.75 -1.43
N ARG A 136 24.15 24.13 -0.16
CA ARG A 136 24.83 25.27 0.48
C ARG A 136 24.55 26.63 -0.19
N SER A 137 23.37 26.78 -0.81
CA SER A 137 22.94 28.06 -1.38
C SER A 137 22.60 29.08 -0.29
N TRP A 138 23.35 30.19 -0.27
CA TRP A 138 23.09 31.33 0.61
C TRP A 138 21.73 31.97 0.33
N ALA A 139 21.33 32.08 -0.94
CA ALA A 139 20.06 32.70 -1.34
C ALA A 139 18.83 32.03 -0.70
N ALA A 140 18.87 30.71 -0.51
CA ALA A 140 17.78 29.95 0.12
C ALA A 140 17.83 29.93 1.66
N THR A 141 18.97 30.27 2.26
CA THR A 141 19.23 30.04 3.70
C THR A 141 19.23 31.33 4.53
N VAL A 142 19.55 32.48 3.92
CA VAL A 142 19.62 33.78 4.63
C VAL A 142 18.28 34.15 5.28
N ILE A 143 17.17 34.04 4.53
CA ILE A 143 15.84 34.40 5.06
C ILE A 143 15.46 33.49 6.25
N PRO A 144 15.50 32.15 6.14
CA PRO A 144 15.30 31.26 7.30
C PRO A 144 16.25 31.53 8.47
N ALA A 145 17.52 31.89 8.21
CA ALA A 145 18.48 32.17 9.26
C ALA A 145 18.14 33.46 10.04
N ILE A 146 17.67 34.51 9.37
CA ILE A 146 17.22 35.74 10.03
C ILE A 146 16.02 35.47 10.94
N VAL A 147 15.04 34.70 10.45
CA VAL A 147 13.85 34.32 11.25
C VAL A 147 14.26 33.49 12.46
N TYR A 148 15.17 32.53 12.30
CA TYR A 148 15.71 31.73 13.40
C TYR A 148 16.44 32.58 14.45
N LEU A 149 17.28 33.54 14.04
CA LEU A 149 17.93 34.47 14.96
C LEU A 149 16.92 35.35 15.71
N GLY A 150 15.84 35.76 15.02
CA GLY A 150 14.71 36.45 15.64
C GLY A 150 14.03 35.61 16.73
N LEU A 151 13.76 34.33 16.45
CA LEU A 151 13.17 33.39 17.41
C LEU A 151 14.07 33.18 18.64
N VAL A 152 15.38 33.08 18.45
CA VAL A 152 16.36 32.99 19.54
C VAL A 152 16.37 34.28 20.37
N GLY A 153 16.37 35.45 19.74
CA GLY A 153 16.31 36.74 20.43
C GLY A 153 15.04 36.94 21.26
N GLU A 154 13.88 36.60 20.69
CA GLU A 154 12.59 36.62 21.40
C GLU A 154 12.59 35.64 22.59
N SER A 155 13.18 34.46 22.42
CA SER A 155 13.30 33.46 23.48
C SER A 155 14.17 33.92 24.65
N PHE A 156 15.26 34.66 24.41
CA PHE A 156 16.03 35.27 25.48
C PHE A 156 15.19 36.25 26.30
N THR A 157 14.33 37.02 25.62
CA THR A 157 13.41 37.95 26.28
C THR A 157 12.40 37.18 27.14
N LEU A 158 11.84 36.08 26.64
CA LEU A 158 10.95 35.20 27.39
C LEU A 158 11.63 34.58 28.62
N ILE A 159 12.87 34.10 28.48
CA ILE A 159 13.62 33.54 29.61
C ILE A 159 13.86 34.60 30.68
N LEU A 160 14.31 35.80 30.31
CA LEU A 160 14.49 36.92 31.25
C LEU A 160 13.19 37.31 31.96
N LEU A 161 12.06 37.28 31.24
CA LEU A 161 10.75 37.59 31.78
C LEU A 161 10.32 36.58 32.85
N ILE A 162 10.60 35.30 32.61
CA ILE A 162 10.28 34.19 33.52
C ILE A 162 11.23 34.16 34.73
N THR A 163 12.55 34.26 34.50
CA THR A 163 13.56 34.06 35.56
C THR A 163 13.84 35.30 36.38
N THR A 164 13.96 36.47 35.72
CA THR A 164 14.43 37.71 36.35
C THR A 164 13.27 38.57 36.79
N LEU A 165 12.29 38.76 35.89
CA LEU A 165 11.09 39.55 36.17
C LEU A 165 9.98 38.72 36.85
N LYS A 166 10.23 37.42 37.07
CA LYS A 166 9.35 36.46 37.75
C LYS A 166 7.92 36.44 37.19
N GLN A 167 7.72 36.83 35.93
CA GLN A 167 6.41 36.82 35.31
C GLN A 167 6.02 35.39 34.93
N THR A 168 4.74 35.09 35.04
CA THR A 168 4.18 33.79 34.65
C THR A 168 3.49 33.89 33.30
N ILE A 169 3.20 32.75 32.68
CA ILE A 169 2.46 32.64 31.41
C ILE A 169 1.07 33.31 31.46
N TYR A 170 0.56 33.57 32.67
CA TYR A 170 -0.73 34.21 32.89
C TYR A 170 -0.65 35.74 32.88
N VAL A 171 0.54 36.34 32.88
CA VAL A 171 0.73 37.80 32.75
C VAL A 171 0.58 38.19 31.28
N ASN A 172 -0.22 39.23 31.00
CA ASN A 172 -0.54 39.65 29.63
C ASN A 172 0.70 39.83 28.75
N LEU A 173 1.73 40.54 29.22
CA LEU A 173 2.96 40.76 28.43
C LEU A 173 3.65 39.44 28.07
N THR A 174 3.87 38.56 29.05
CA THR A 174 4.47 37.23 28.84
C THR A 174 3.64 36.39 27.88
N ARG A 175 2.31 36.40 28.05
CA ARG A 175 1.39 35.64 27.21
C ARG A 175 1.44 36.05 25.74
N HIS A 176 1.38 37.35 25.44
CA HIS A 176 1.43 37.84 24.06
C HIS A 176 2.77 37.50 23.39
N MET A 177 3.88 37.57 24.15
CA MET A 177 5.19 37.15 23.67
C MET A 177 5.26 35.64 23.40
N ILE A 178 4.65 34.80 24.26
CA ILE A 178 4.56 33.36 24.01
C ILE A 178 3.74 33.06 22.75
N ILE A 179 2.62 33.77 22.57
CA ILE A 179 1.77 33.62 21.37
C ILE A 179 2.55 34.00 20.11
N ALA A 180 3.24 35.15 20.13
CA ALA A 180 4.07 35.61 19.02
C ALA A 180 5.17 34.59 18.70
N HIS A 181 5.92 34.17 19.72
CA HIS A 181 7.02 33.21 19.60
C HIS A 181 6.59 31.91 18.92
N PHE A 182 5.58 31.23 19.45
CA PHE A 182 5.14 29.95 18.89
C PHE A 182 4.44 30.12 17.54
N SER A 183 3.78 31.25 17.27
CA SER A 183 3.19 31.52 15.94
C SER A 183 4.27 31.64 14.86
N VAL A 184 5.36 32.35 15.17
CA VAL A 184 6.51 32.49 14.26
C VAL A 184 7.24 31.15 14.11
N ALA A 185 7.44 30.41 15.20
CA ALA A 185 8.12 29.11 15.16
C ALA A 185 7.34 28.06 14.36
N ILE A 186 6.02 27.97 14.53
CA ILE A 186 5.16 27.06 13.75
C ILE A 186 5.16 27.45 12.27
N SER A 187 5.01 28.75 11.96
CA SER A 187 5.03 29.24 10.59
C SER A 187 6.38 28.97 9.91
N PHE A 188 7.48 29.20 10.62
CA PHE A 188 8.83 28.87 10.19
C PHE A 188 8.95 27.39 9.84
N GLY A 189 8.49 26.50 10.72
CA GLY A 189 8.51 25.05 10.50
C GLY A 189 7.72 24.62 9.25
N ILE A 190 6.53 25.16 9.02
CA ILE A 190 5.69 24.84 7.86
C ILE A 190 6.34 25.30 6.57
N ILE A 191 6.80 26.56 6.50
CA ILE A 191 7.39 27.16 5.30
C ILE A 191 8.68 26.44 4.93
N VAL A 192 9.57 26.22 5.90
CA VAL A 192 10.86 25.53 5.68
C VAL A 192 10.64 24.09 5.25
N THR A 193 9.74 23.36 5.89
CA THR A 193 9.44 21.96 5.53
C THR A 193 8.83 21.87 4.13
N GLY A 194 7.90 22.77 3.78
CA GLY A 194 7.32 22.86 2.45
C GLY A 194 8.38 23.15 1.37
N ALA A 195 9.32 24.07 1.63
CA ALA A 195 10.42 24.37 0.73
C ALA A 195 11.36 23.16 0.53
N ILE A 196 11.67 22.43 1.60
CA ILE A 196 12.47 21.19 1.54
C ILE A 196 11.75 20.14 0.69
N VAL A 197 10.48 19.86 0.96
CA VAL A 197 9.68 18.85 0.24
C VAL A 197 9.55 19.22 -1.23
N GLY A 198 9.22 20.47 -1.55
CA GLY A 198 9.10 20.95 -2.93
C GLY A 198 10.40 20.79 -3.72
N ARG A 199 11.56 21.05 -3.10
CA ARG A 199 12.86 20.82 -3.75
C ARG A 199 13.16 19.34 -3.96
N LEU A 200 12.89 18.48 -2.98
CA LEU A 200 13.08 17.02 -3.11
C LEU A 200 12.24 16.44 -4.26
N LEU A 201 10.99 16.89 -4.40
CA LEU A 201 10.11 16.48 -5.50
C LEU A 201 10.58 17.00 -6.87
N ARG A 202 11.09 18.24 -6.94
CA ARG A 202 11.69 18.79 -8.17
C ARG A 202 12.97 18.07 -8.59
N MET A 203 13.85 17.73 -7.64
CA MET A 203 15.07 16.97 -7.92
C MET A 203 14.76 15.58 -8.47
N ARG A 204 13.70 14.92 -7.96
CA ARG A 204 13.19 13.66 -8.51
C ARG A 204 12.76 13.79 -9.97
N GLY A 205 12.00 14.82 -10.32
CA GLY A 205 11.55 15.07 -11.69
C GLY A 205 12.72 15.22 -12.69
N ARG A 206 13.87 15.71 -12.22
CA ARG A 206 15.09 15.86 -13.04
C ARG A 206 15.93 14.58 -13.13
N MET A 207 16.02 13.79 -12.05
CA MET A 207 16.82 12.56 -12.01
C MET A 207 16.14 11.35 -12.67
N SER A 208 14.80 11.36 -12.77
CA SER A 208 14.04 10.30 -13.46
C SER A 208 14.35 10.19 -14.96
N LYS A 209 15.03 11.20 -15.54
CA LYS A 209 15.44 11.21 -16.95
C LYS A 209 16.83 10.58 -17.19
N THR A 210 17.63 10.31 -16.15
CA THR A 210 19.07 9.98 -16.33
C THR A 210 19.68 8.95 -15.35
N SER A 211 18.95 8.31 -14.43
CA SER A 211 19.60 7.37 -13.49
C SER A 211 18.78 6.16 -13.03
N ALA A 212 19.46 5.02 -12.87
CA ALA A 212 18.96 3.69 -12.45
C ALA A 212 18.70 3.56 -10.92
N ILE A 213 18.30 4.65 -10.24
CA ILE A 213 18.04 4.65 -8.78
C ILE A 213 16.53 4.50 -8.52
N PRO A 214 16.07 3.63 -7.58
CA PRO A 214 14.65 3.37 -7.33
C PRO A 214 13.87 4.63 -6.88
N ALA A 215 12.77 4.91 -7.58
CA ALA A 215 11.94 6.11 -7.41
C ALA A 215 11.21 6.24 -6.05
N ASN A 216 11.22 5.22 -5.19
CA ASN A 216 10.40 5.13 -3.98
C ASN A 216 11.02 5.82 -2.74
N THR A 217 12.33 6.07 -2.72
CA THR A 217 13.03 6.59 -1.53
C THR A 217 12.71 8.06 -1.26
N HIS A 218 12.55 8.89 -2.29
CA HIS A 218 12.28 10.33 -2.14
C HIS A 218 10.85 10.64 -1.67
N VAL A 219 9.87 9.80 -2.05
CA VAL A 219 8.47 9.95 -1.62
C VAL A 219 8.31 9.57 -0.14
N SER A 220 8.98 8.49 0.30
CA SER A 220 8.97 8.10 1.71
C SER A 220 9.64 9.14 2.61
N VAL A 221 10.70 9.81 2.16
CA VAL A 221 11.38 10.87 2.92
C VAL A 221 10.52 12.15 2.97
N ALA A 222 9.86 12.52 1.87
CA ALA A 222 8.95 13.66 1.85
C ALA A 222 7.73 13.45 2.77
N ALA A 223 7.10 12.27 2.72
CA ALA A 223 5.98 11.91 3.60
C ALA A 223 6.38 11.96 5.07
N LEU A 224 7.57 11.45 5.43
CA LEU A 224 8.10 11.52 6.79
C LEU A 224 8.30 12.96 7.29
N LEU A 225 8.85 13.83 6.44
CA LEU A 225 9.05 15.24 6.79
C LEU A 225 7.72 15.93 7.05
N ILE A 226 6.70 15.64 6.23
CA ILE A 226 5.35 16.16 6.42
C ILE A 226 4.72 15.62 7.71
N GLU A 227 4.79 14.31 7.96
CA GLU A 227 4.21 13.67 9.15
C GLU A 227 4.84 14.19 10.46
N SER A 228 6.17 14.37 10.48
CA SER A 228 6.88 14.89 11.66
C SER A 228 6.65 16.39 11.89
N ALA A 229 6.53 17.19 10.83
CA ALA A 229 6.19 18.61 10.94
C ALA A 229 4.73 18.82 11.35
N ALA A 230 3.80 18.00 10.85
CA ALA A 230 2.39 18.06 11.21
C ALA A 230 2.16 17.86 12.71
N LEU A 231 2.90 16.95 13.36
CA LEU A 231 2.77 16.72 14.81
C LEU A 231 3.07 17.99 15.63
N TYR A 232 4.16 18.69 15.31
CA TYR A 232 4.54 19.93 15.99
C TYR A 232 3.55 21.07 15.71
N SER A 233 3.19 21.27 14.44
CA SER A 233 2.29 22.36 14.03
C SER A 233 0.88 22.17 14.61
N VAL A 234 0.30 20.98 14.53
CA VAL A 234 -1.09 20.74 15.00
C VAL A 234 -1.18 20.92 16.51
N VAL A 235 -0.32 20.25 17.29
CA VAL A 235 -0.39 20.35 18.76
C VAL A 235 -0.04 21.76 19.23
N GLY A 236 0.93 22.42 18.58
CA GLY A 236 1.30 23.80 18.85
C GLY A 236 0.15 24.79 18.56
N THR A 237 -0.59 24.61 17.46
CA THR A 237 -1.77 25.43 17.16
C THR A 237 -2.88 25.25 18.21
N ILE A 238 -3.15 24.01 18.66
CA ILE A 238 -4.17 23.78 19.70
C ILE A 238 -3.74 24.46 21.02
N PHE A 239 -2.46 24.38 21.38
CA PHE A 239 -1.92 25.10 22.54
C PHE A 239 -2.09 26.62 22.39
N LEU A 240 -1.69 27.18 21.25
CA LEU A 240 -1.81 28.63 20.96
C LEU A 240 -3.24 29.13 21.05
N VAL A 241 -4.19 28.41 20.45
CA VAL A 241 -5.62 28.75 20.51
C VAL A 241 -6.12 28.70 21.95
N SER A 242 -5.75 27.66 22.70
CA SER A 242 -6.13 27.52 24.12
C SER A 242 -5.57 28.67 24.97
N LEU A 243 -4.32 29.07 24.72
CA LEU A 243 -3.63 30.17 25.41
C LEU A 243 -4.23 31.54 25.05
N ALA A 244 -4.56 31.77 23.78
CA ALA A 244 -5.21 33.00 23.31
C ALA A 244 -6.60 33.18 23.94
N LEU A 245 -7.35 32.08 24.05
CA LEU A 245 -8.67 32.03 24.67
C LEU A 245 -8.63 32.00 26.21
N GLN A 246 -7.44 31.98 26.81
CA GLN A 246 -7.23 31.90 28.26
C GLN A 246 -7.94 30.69 28.90
N SER A 247 -8.03 29.59 28.14
CA SER A 247 -8.70 28.37 28.57
C SER A 247 -7.77 27.52 29.44
N PRO A 248 -8.27 26.88 30.52
CA PRO A 248 -7.46 25.96 31.33
C PRO A 248 -6.98 24.73 30.54
N VAL A 249 -7.51 24.51 29.33
CA VAL A 249 -7.01 23.51 28.37
C VAL A 249 -5.54 23.75 27.99
N GLN A 250 -5.03 24.99 28.08
CA GLN A 250 -3.62 25.28 27.83
C GLN A 250 -2.70 24.46 28.78
N ASP A 251 -3.13 24.26 30.03
CA ASP A 251 -2.35 23.57 31.06
C ASP A 251 -2.39 22.05 30.88
N LEU A 252 -3.40 21.54 30.17
CA LEU A 252 -3.50 20.13 29.76
C LEU A 252 -2.49 19.82 28.64
N ILE A 253 -2.32 20.73 27.69
CA ILE A 253 -1.56 20.48 26.45
C ILE A 253 -0.09 20.85 26.59
N LEU A 254 0.22 21.92 27.32
CA LEU A 254 1.57 22.48 27.43
C LEU A 254 2.65 21.45 27.83
N PRO A 255 2.46 20.58 28.83
CA PRO A 255 3.50 19.61 29.21
C PRO A 255 3.80 18.59 28.11
N ALA A 256 2.78 18.16 27.35
CA ALA A 256 2.95 17.27 26.22
C ALA A 256 3.61 17.97 25.03
N PHE A 257 3.20 19.22 24.76
CA PHE A 257 3.78 20.04 23.71
C PHE A 257 5.27 20.29 23.93
N GLY A 258 5.72 20.51 25.17
CA GLY A 258 7.14 20.67 25.50
C GLY A 258 8.03 19.48 25.09
N GLN A 259 7.47 18.27 24.99
CA GLN A 259 8.22 17.07 24.57
C GLN A 259 8.34 16.92 23.05
N ILE A 260 7.37 17.45 22.30
CA ILE A 260 7.28 17.29 20.83
C ILE A 260 8.52 17.84 20.11
N PRO A 261 9.08 19.01 20.50
CA PRO A 261 10.31 19.50 19.91
C PRO A 261 11.52 18.58 19.96
N GLY A 262 11.58 17.66 20.93
CA GLY A 262 12.62 16.65 20.97
C GLY A 262 12.27 15.38 20.18
N ILE A 263 10.98 15.00 20.17
CA ILE A 263 10.48 13.83 19.45
C ILE A 263 10.69 13.98 17.94
N ALA A 264 10.28 15.10 17.33
CA ALA A 264 10.33 15.28 15.88
C ALA A 264 11.75 15.17 15.28
N PRO A 265 12.79 15.82 15.81
CA PRO A 265 14.18 15.63 15.41
C PRO A 265 14.66 14.17 15.50
N LEU A 266 14.36 13.48 16.60
CA LEU A 266 14.79 12.11 16.83
C LEU A 266 14.14 11.14 15.85
N LEU A 267 12.85 11.32 15.50
CA LEU A 267 12.19 10.51 14.48
C LEU A 267 12.93 10.58 13.13
N ILE A 268 13.42 11.77 12.79
CA ILE A 268 14.09 11.95 11.50
C ILE A 268 15.54 11.44 11.57
N ILE A 269 16.26 11.66 12.67
CA ILE A 269 17.62 11.11 12.86
C ILE A 269 17.58 9.59 12.87
N LEU A 270 16.62 8.97 13.59
CA LEU A 270 16.41 7.54 13.63
C LEU A 270 16.17 6.98 12.22
N ARG A 271 15.39 7.69 11.39
CA ARG A 271 15.12 7.28 10.02
C ARG A 271 16.31 7.41 9.10
N VAL A 272 17.17 8.41 9.28
CA VAL A 272 18.43 8.53 8.56
C VAL A 272 19.41 7.44 9.00
N ALA A 273 19.51 7.17 10.30
CA ALA A 273 20.34 6.09 10.84
C ALA A 273 19.87 4.72 10.33
N GLN A 274 18.55 4.48 10.31
CA GLN A 274 17.96 3.30 9.67
C GLN A 274 18.26 3.30 8.18
N GLY A 275 17.95 4.38 7.46
CA GLY A 275 18.17 4.58 6.01
C GLY A 275 19.60 4.31 5.53
N ARG A 276 20.60 4.68 6.32
CA ARG A 276 22.03 4.43 6.05
C ARG A 276 22.48 3.03 6.46
N ALA A 277 21.87 2.46 7.48
CA ALA A 277 21.96 1.02 7.72
C ALA A 277 21.30 0.22 6.56
N MET A 278 20.35 0.82 5.83
CA MET A 278 19.72 0.21 4.64
C MET A 278 20.57 0.25 3.37
N THR A 279 21.65 1.04 3.33
CA THR A 279 22.70 0.87 2.31
C THR A 279 23.53 -0.39 2.55
N HIS A 280 23.39 -1.02 3.74
CA HIS A 280 23.97 -2.33 4.05
C HIS A 280 22.94 -3.45 4.31
N THR A 281 21.66 -3.17 4.56
CA THR A 281 20.58 -4.18 4.63
C THR A 281 19.19 -3.55 4.81
N LEU A 282 18.29 -3.77 3.83
CA LEU A 282 16.82 -3.91 3.95
C LEU A 282 15.92 -2.70 4.26
N CYS A 283 15.33 -2.03 3.25
CA CYS A 283 14.14 -1.18 3.45
C CYS A 283 12.86 -2.01 3.56
N ALA A 284 12.42 -2.29 4.80
CA ALA A 284 11.17 -2.97 5.15
C ALA A 284 10.71 -2.66 6.60
N ARG A 285 10.51 -1.38 6.93
CA ARG A 285 9.85 -0.98 8.19
C ARG A 285 8.74 0.03 7.92
N LYS A 286 7.50 -0.46 7.71
CA LYS A 286 6.30 0.35 7.92
C LYS A 286 6.34 0.92 9.35
N SER A 287 5.88 2.15 9.47
CA SER A 287 6.47 3.13 10.36
C SER A 287 6.10 2.99 11.83
N PHE A 288 7.01 2.41 12.62
CA PHE A 288 6.99 2.47 14.10
C PHE A 288 6.93 3.92 14.61
N SER A 289 7.51 4.86 13.84
CA SER A 289 7.43 6.31 14.08
C SER A 289 6.01 6.86 13.93
N ASN A 290 5.20 6.33 13.00
CA ASN A 290 3.86 6.86 12.72
C ASN A 290 2.84 6.33 13.74
N GLN A 291 3.03 5.09 14.21
CA GLN A 291 2.17 4.52 15.24
C GLN A 291 2.33 5.22 16.58
N LEU A 292 3.55 5.60 16.99
CA LEU A 292 3.75 6.36 18.24
C LEU A 292 3.21 7.79 18.18
N ALA A 293 3.35 8.48 17.04
CA ALA A 293 2.79 9.82 16.84
C ALA A 293 1.25 9.81 16.82
N LEU A 294 0.65 8.82 16.13
CA LEU A 294 -0.80 8.60 16.12
C LEU A 294 -1.33 8.20 17.51
N LEU A 295 -0.56 7.44 18.29
CA LEU A 295 -0.93 7.04 19.64
C LEU A 295 -0.87 8.21 20.63
N LEU A 296 0.13 9.09 20.51
CA LEU A 296 0.18 10.37 21.24
C LEU A 296 -0.99 11.30 20.86
N PHE A 297 -1.27 11.42 19.56
CA PHE A 297 -2.41 12.20 19.06
C PHE A 297 -3.75 11.62 19.56
N ALA A 298 -3.92 10.29 19.52
CA ALA A 298 -5.10 9.61 20.03
C ALA A 298 -5.26 9.73 21.55
N LEU A 299 -4.17 9.71 22.32
CA LEU A 299 -4.20 9.92 23.77
C LEU A 299 -4.56 11.38 24.13
N LEU A 300 -4.05 12.36 23.39
CA LEU A 300 -4.43 13.77 23.53
C LEU A 300 -5.91 13.99 23.15
N LEU A 301 -6.38 13.35 22.07
CA LEU A 301 -7.77 13.41 21.63
C LEU A 301 -8.70 12.72 22.63
N PHE A 302 -8.29 11.58 23.19
CA PHE A 302 -9.01 10.87 24.24
C PHE A 302 -9.10 11.71 25.52
N ALA A 303 -8.01 12.35 25.95
CA ALA A 303 -8.01 13.27 27.09
C ALA A 303 -8.99 14.44 26.87
N LEU A 304 -8.98 15.05 25.68
CA LEU A 304 -9.94 16.11 25.28
C LEU A 304 -11.40 15.61 25.28
N LEU A 305 -11.65 14.36 24.91
CA LEU A 305 -13.00 13.77 24.86
C LEU A 305 -13.54 13.33 26.23
N THR A 306 -12.66 13.05 27.20
CA THR A 306 -13.06 12.56 28.54
C THR A 306 -13.45 13.65 29.54
N VAL A 307 -13.25 14.94 29.22
CA VAL A 307 -13.59 16.07 30.11
C VAL A 307 -14.89 16.75 29.65
N ARG A 308 -15.95 16.71 30.48
CA ARG A 308 -17.23 17.46 30.30
C ARG A 308 -17.86 17.84 31.66
N PRO A 309 -18.76 18.86 31.77
CA PRO A 309 -19.08 19.94 30.81
C PRO A 309 -19.25 21.35 31.45
N LYS A 310 -18.54 22.37 30.96
CA LYS A 310 -19.07 23.77 30.90
C LYS A 310 -18.40 24.69 29.88
N ALA A 311 -17.75 24.14 28.86
CA ALA A 311 -17.24 24.89 27.71
C ALA A 311 -18.34 25.15 26.65
N LYS A 312 -19.52 25.63 27.07
CA LYS A 312 -20.73 25.67 26.22
C LYS A 312 -20.74 26.82 25.20
N GLU A 313 -20.00 27.90 25.43
CA GLU A 313 -19.91 29.05 24.51
C GLU A 313 -18.77 28.91 23.48
N LEU A 314 -17.64 28.31 23.87
CA LEU A 314 -16.56 27.98 22.92
C LEU A 314 -16.88 26.72 22.07
N GLU A 315 -17.54 25.72 22.64
CA GLU A 315 -18.94 25.51 22.26
C GLU A 315 -19.30 25.76 20.80
N ASP A 316 -20.03 26.84 20.59
CA ASP A 316 -20.93 27.00 19.47
C ASP A 316 -20.24 27.61 18.24
N GLU A 317 -19.18 28.40 18.40
CA GLU A 317 -18.33 28.84 17.27
C GLU A 317 -17.42 27.73 16.76
N LEU A 318 -16.75 26.99 17.67
CA LEU A 318 -15.95 25.85 17.27
C LEU A 318 -16.85 24.70 16.78
N ARG A 319 -18.05 24.51 17.37
CA ARG A 319 -19.07 23.58 16.86
C ARG A 319 -19.61 24.02 15.52
N LEU A 320 -19.79 25.27 15.14
CA LEU A 320 -20.34 25.58 13.81
C LEU A 320 -19.35 25.25 12.70
N SER A 321 -18.05 25.52 12.92
CA SER A 321 -17.00 25.17 11.96
C SER A 321 -16.62 23.69 12.00
N MET A 322 -16.59 23.08 13.19
CA MET A 322 -16.34 21.64 13.33
C MET A 322 -17.58 20.79 13.06
N ARG A 323 -18.82 21.26 13.22
CA ARG A 323 -20.04 20.46 12.92
C ARG A 323 -20.32 20.33 11.44
N SER A 324 -19.90 21.21 10.53
CA SER A 324 -20.06 20.89 9.11
C SER A 324 -19.11 19.75 8.71
N VAL A 325 -17.86 19.84 9.14
CA VAL A 325 -16.84 18.81 8.89
C VAL A 325 -17.12 17.54 9.69
N PHE A 326 -17.56 17.67 10.95
CA PHE A 326 -18.00 16.53 11.75
C PHE A 326 -19.34 16.01 11.27
N ASP A 327 -20.35 16.77 10.86
CA ASP A 327 -21.62 16.19 10.42
C ASP A 327 -21.46 15.45 9.09
N ASP A 328 -20.53 15.86 8.21
CA ASP A 328 -20.13 15.06 7.05
C ASP A 328 -19.38 13.77 7.46
N ILE A 329 -18.37 13.88 8.35
CA ILE A 329 -17.61 12.73 8.83
C ILE A 329 -18.43 11.83 9.78
N ARG A 330 -19.42 12.38 10.47
CA ARG A 330 -20.32 11.74 11.47
C ARG A 330 -21.55 11.18 10.77
N GLN A 331 -22.07 11.73 9.67
CA GLN A 331 -23.01 10.98 8.82
C GLN A 331 -22.31 9.75 8.24
N GLU A 332 -21.04 9.88 7.82
CA GLU A 332 -20.24 8.77 7.31
C GLU A 332 -19.91 7.72 8.42
N LEU A 333 -19.57 8.15 9.64
CA LEU A 333 -19.16 7.24 10.74
C LEU A 333 -20.29 6.76 11.66
N THR A 334 -21.36 7.54 11.85
CA THR A 334 -22.43 7.25 12.83
C THR A 334 -23.56 6.40 12.25
N SER A 335 -23.70 6.33 10.92
CA SER A 335 -24.51 5.28 10.29
C SER A 335 -23.94 3.87 10.52
N ARG A 336 -22.65 3.74 10.90
CA ARG A 336 -21.95 2.44 10.93
C ARG A 336 -21.48 1.90 12.30
N SER A 337 -21.54 2.63 13.42
CA SER A 337 -20.75 2.20 14.60
C SER A 337 -21.31 2.43 16.02
N ARG A 338 -22.59 2.12 16.28
CA ARG A 338 -23.07 1.90 17.68
C ARG A 338 -23.79 0.57 17.99
N HIS A 339 -23.79 -0.41 17.08
CA HIS A 339 -24.34 -1.76 17.38
C HIS A 339 -23.52 -2.96 16.88
N ALA A 340 -22.25 -2.82 16.50
CA ALA A 340 -21.46 -3.98 16.07
C ALA A 340 -20.26 -4.22 17.00
N ARG A 341 -20.47 -4.91 18.14
CA ARG A 341 -19.47 -5.93 18.48
C ARG A 341 -19.57 -6.91 17.33
N LEU A 342 -18.63 -6.82 16.38
CA LEU A 342 -18.55 -7.81 15.30
C LEU A 342 -18.57 -9.18 15.98
N PRO A 343 -19.55 -10.04 15.66
CA PRO A 343 -19.55 -11.43 16.09
C PRO A 343 -18.16 -12.04 15.88
N SER A 344 -17.75 -12.94 16.77
CA SER A 344 -16.45 -13.61 16.70
C SER A 344 -16.20 -14.26 15.33
N GLU A 345 -17.26 -14.69 14.66
CA GLU A 345 -17.29 -15.24 13.31
C GLU A 345 -16.91 -14.18 12.25
N LEU A 346 -17.41 -12.95 12.38
CA LEU A 346 -17.07 -11.84 11.49
C LEU A 346 -15.66 -11.32 11.75
N LEU A 347 -15.22 -11.28 13.01
CA LEU A 347 -13.83 -10.98 13.34
C LEU A 347 -12.88 -12.04 12.79
N ALA A 348 -13.22 -13.32 12.90
CA ALA A 348 -12.45 -14.39 12.29
C ALA A 348 -12.41 -14.28 10.76
N HIS A 349 -13.51 -13.88 10.13
CA HIS A 349 -13.53 -13.65 8.68
C HIS A 349 -12.61 -12.50 8.26
N ILE A 350 -12.60 -11.40 9.02
CA ILE A 350 -11.70 -10.25 8.79
C ILE A 350 -10.24 -10.66 9.02
N TRP A 351 -9.94 -11.38 10.10
CA TRP A 351 -8.57 -11.77 10.42
C TRP A 351 -8.01 -12.84 9.51
N ARG A 352 -8.85 -13.63 8.83
CA ARG A 352 -8.39 -14.54 7.77
C ARG A 352 -7.67 -13.82 6.63
N LEU A 353 -7.96 -12.53 6.41
CA LEU A 353 -7.29 -11.71 5.41
C LEU A 353 -5.89 -11.22 5.84
N LEU A 354 -5.52 -11.44 7.10
CA LEU A 354 -4.24 -10.99 7.67
C LEU A 354 -3.16 -12.07 7.52
N SER A 355 -1.88 -11.66 7.48
CA SER A 355 -0.74 -12.60 7.54
C SER A 355 -0.67 -13.33 8.89
N LEU A 356 0.06 -14.43 8.99
CA LEU A 356 0.18 -15.16 10.27
C LEU A 356 0.73 -14.27 11.41
N VAL A 357 1.70 -13.42 11.10
CA VAL A 357 2.30 -12.49 12.08
C VAL A 357 1.26 -11.45 12.53
N ASP A 358 0.48 -10.92 11.60
CA ASP A 358 -0.57 -9.95 11.90
C ASP A 358 -1.73 -10.59 12.71
N ARG A 359 -2.08 -11.86 12.44
CA ARG A 359 -3.05 -12.63 13.23
C ARG A 359 -2.59 -12.78 14.68
N VAL A 360 -1.31 -13.05 14.90
CA VAL A 360 -0.71 -13.05 16.25
C VAL A 360 -0.77 -11.64 16.85
N GLY A 361 -0.44 -10.60 16.07
CA GLY A 361 -0.50 -9.20 16.51
C GLY A 361 -1.90 -8.76 16.97
N VAL A 362 -2.94 -9.00 16.17
CA VAL A 362 -4.32 -8.64 16.54
C VAL A 362 -4.82 -9.40 17.76
N SER A 363 -4.33 -10.64 17.98
CA SER A 363 -4.66 -11.41 19.19
C SER A 363 -4.11 -10.77 20.48
N GLN A 364 -3.18 -9.81 20.39
CA GLN A 364 -2.60 -9.11 21.55
C GLN A 364 -3.23 -7.73 21.80
N VAL A 365 -4.19 -7.29 20.97
CA VAL A 365 -4.80 -5.94 21.08
C VAL A 365 -5.67 -5.81 22.34
N CYS A 366 -6.52 -6.80 22.61
CA CYS A 366 -7.34 -6.85 23.82
C CYS A 366 -7.75 -8.27 24.16
N VAL A 367 -8.24 -8.49 25.39
CA VAL A 367 -8.68 -9.80 25.89
C VAL A 367 -9.79 -10.39 25.01
N SER A 368 -10.77 -9.59 24.58
CA SER A 368 -11.87 -10.07 23.73
C SER A 368 -11.39 -10.61 22.39
N TRP A 369 -10.41 -9.95 21.77
CA TRP A 369 -9.87 -10.36 20.48
C TRP A 369 -9.00 -11.61 20.61
N ARG A 370 -8.23 -11.69 21.70
CA ARG A 370 -7.48 -12.89 22.07
C ARG A 370 -8.40 -14.10 22.21
N THR A 371 -9.50 -13.96 22.94
CA THR A 371 -10.46 -15.05 23.16
C THR A 371 -11.11 -15.50 21.86
N ALA A 372 -11.53 -14.55 21.02
CA ALA A 372 -12.12 -14.88 19.71
C ALA A 372 -11.10 -15.56 18.77
N ALA A 373 -9.85 -15.10 18.75
CA ALA A 373 -8.80 -15.69 17.92
C ALA A 373 -8.44 -17.12 18.37
N LEU A 374 -8.41 -17.39 19.69
CA LEU A 374 -8.14 -18.72 20.23
C LEU A 374 -9.32 -19.69 20.05
N ALA A 375 -10.56 -19.18 20.02
CA ALA A 375 -11.74 -20.00 19.79
C ALA A 375 -11.83 -20.51 18.33
N SER A 376 -11.30 -19.76 17.36
CA SER A 376 -11.41 -20.07 15.93
C SER A 376 -10.18 -20.80 15.38
N ALA A 377 -10.21 -22.13 15.38
CA ALA A 377 -9.12 -22.96 14.87
C ALA A 377 -8.78 -22.71 13.38
N SER A 378 -9.78 -22.32 12.58
CA SER A 378 -9.62 -21.99 11.15
C SER A 378 -8.71 -20.79 10.87
N LEU A 379 -8.44 -19.94 11.85
CA LEU A 379 -7.50 -18.82 11.70
C LEU A 379 -6.04 -19.27 11.63
N TRP A 380 -5.77 -20.48 12.10
CA TRP A 380 -4.42 -21.00 12.29
C TRP A 380 -4.08 -22.11 11.29
N THR A 381 -4.93 -22.35 10.30
CA THR A 381 -4.72 -23.39 9.27
C THR A 381 -3.84 -22.93 8.12
N GLU A 382 -3.77 -21.61 7.87
CA GLU A 382 -2.90 -21.03 6.84
C GLU A 382 -1.59 -20.57 7.47
N VAL A 383 -0.50 -21.14 7.00
CA VAL A 383 0.84 -20.97 7.55
C VAL A 383 1.76 -20.49 6.44
N ASP A 384 2.14 -19.22 6.47
CA ASP A 384 3.11 -18.62 5.56
C ASP A 384 4.49 -18.54 6.23
N VAL A 385 5.58 -18.98 5.60
CA VAL A 385 6.92 -19.01 6.22
C VAL A 385 8.00 -18.47 5.28
N GLY A 386 8.87 -17.57 5.77
CA GLY A 386 10.05 -17.12 5.02
C GLY A 386 9.79 -15.98 4.01
N TYR A 387 8.69 -15.24 4.16
CA TYR A 387 8.36 -14.05 3.37
C TYR A 387 8.69 -12.76 4.12
N CYS A 388 9.01 -11.68 3.37
CA CYS A 388 9.22 -10.36 3.95
C CYS A 388 7.89 -9.65 4.19
N VAL A 389 7.79 -8.88 5.28
CA VAL A 389 6.62 -8.07 5.67
C VAL A 389 6.19 -7.08 4.57
N LEU A 390 7.07 -6.71 3.64
CA LEU A 390 6.74 -5.81 2.53
C LEU A 390 6.12 -6.49 1.30
N HIS A 391 6.38 -7.78 1.09
CA HIS A 391 6.00 -8.46 -0.14
C HIS A 391 5.51 -9.87 0.19
N GLN A 392 4.19 -10.05 0.19
CA GLN A 392 3.52 -11.35 0.42
C GLN A 392 3.43 -12.19 -0.88
N GLU A 393 3.91 -11.66 -2.01
CA GLU A 393 3.81 -12.29 -3.32
C GLU A 393 5.18 -12.50 -3.98
N PHE A 394 5.32 -13.64 -4.65
CA PHE A 394 6.43 -13.98 -5.53
C PHE A 394 6.06 -13.53 -6.96
N PRO A 395 6.95 -12.90 -7.76
CA PRO A 395 8.39 -12.66 -7.56
C PRO A 395 8.73 -11.27 -6.96
N ALA A 396 7.73 -10.50 -6.50
CA ALA A 396 7.96 -9.14 -5.98
C ALA A 396 8.98 -9.11 -4.82
N CYS A 397 8.99 -10.15 -3.98
CA CYS A 397 9.95 -10.29 -2.89
C CYS A 397 11.39 -10.65 -3.33
N VAL A 398 11.63 -11.02 -4.60
CA VAL A 398 12.99 -11.22 -5.15
C VAL A 398 13.61 -9.87 -5.53
N ARG A 399 12.80 -8.94 -6.04
CA ARG A 399 13.23 -7.64 -6.57
C ARG A 399 13.52 -6.58 -5.50
N CYS A 400 13.19 -6.85 -4.24
CA CYS A 400 13.39 -5.90 -3.14
C CYS A 400 14.84 -5.81 -2.64
N HIS A 401 15.76 -6.68 -3.12
CA HIS A 401 17.09 -6.91 -2.53
C HIS A 401 17.05 -7.09 -1.01
N CYS A 402 15.89 -7.52 -0.49
CA CYS A 402 15.60 -7.52 0.93
C CYS A 402 15.99 -8.84 1.62
N HIS A 403 16.75 -9.68 0.94
CA HIS A 403 17.28 -10.95 1.44
C HIS A 403 18.66 -11.17 0.82
N ILE A 404 19.61 -11.64 1.63
CA ILE A 404 20.90 -12.14 1.16
C ILE A 404 20.68 -13.61 0.76
N GLU A 405 21.16 -14.01 -0.42
CA GLU A 405 21.08 -15.40 -0.88
C GLU A 405 21.71 -16.37 0.14
N GLY A 406 21.03 -17.48 0.42
CA GLY A 406 21.49 -18.51 1.37
C GLY A 406 21.22 -18.25 2.86
N VAL A 407 20.85 -17.03 3.26
CA VAL A 407 20.60 -16.68 4.67
C VAL A 407 19.10 -16.62 4.96
N ALA A 408 18.63 -17.38 5.97
CA ALA A 408 17.25 -17.27 6.43
C ALA A 408 16.94 -15.82 6.81
N PRO A 409 15.78 -15.26 6.42
CA PRO A 409 15.43 -13.90 6.82
C PRO A 409 15.53 -13.76 8.35
N PRO A 410 16.19 -12.70 8.87
CA PRO A 410 16.42 -12.54 10.32
C PRO A 410 15.14 -12.45 11.15
N ASN A 411 13.98 -12.26 10.51
CA ASN A 411 12.64 -12.24 11.12
C ASN A 411 11.73 -13.33 10.52
N SER A 412 12.28 -14.51 10.20
CA SER A 412 11.46 -15.64 9.76
C SER A 412 10.47 -15.99 10.87
N ASN A 413 9.19 -16.04 10.54
CA ASN A 413 8.11 -16.48 11.42
C ASN A 413 8.11 -18.02 11.64
N LEU A 414 9.18 -18.71 11.23
CA LEU A 414 9.41 -20.14 11.46
C LEU A 414 9.31 -20.50 12.95
N ASP A 415 9.82 -19.64 13.85
CA ASP A 415 9.79 -19.90 15.30
C ASP A 415 8.37 -19.76 15.90
N LEU A 416 7.39 -19.25 15.14
CA LEU A 416 5.99 -19.20 15.57
C LEU A 416 5.26 -20.53 15.33
N LEU A 417 5.78 -21.42 14.49
CA LEU A 417 5.10 -22.66 14.12
C LEU A 417 4.73 -23.53 15.33
N PRO A 418 5.62 -23.80 16.29
CA PRO A 418 5.28 -24.61 17.46
C PRO A 418 4.15 -24.01 18.31
N LEU A 419 3.95 -22.68 18.24
CA LEU A 419 2.92 -21.97 18.99
C LEU A 419 1.58 -21.89 18.24
N VAL A 420 1.62 -21.99 16.91
CA VAL A 420 0.47 -21.82 16.01
C VAL A 420 -0.14 -23.17 15.64
N LEU A 421 0.68 -24.16 15.30
CA LEU A 421 0.22 -25.46 14.82
C LEU A 421 -0.77 -26.14 15.80
N PRO A 422 -0.52 -26.17 17.13
CA PRO A 422 -1.50 -26.75 18.07
C PRO A 422 -2.86 -26.04 18.08
N ARG A 423 -2.92 -24.75 17.71
CA ARG A 423 -4.16 -23.96 17.70
C ARG A 423 -5.08 -24.31 16.54
N SER A 424 -4.52 -24.89 15.48
CA SER A 424 -5.27 -25.36 14.30
C SER A 424 -6.04 -26.67 14.54
N LYS A 425 -5.84 -27.31 15.70
CA LYS A 425 -6.46 -28.60 16.09
C LYS A 425 -6.19 -29.68 15.05
N ASN A 426 -7.22 -30.33 14.49
CA ASN A 426 -7.09 -31.39 13.48
C ASN A 426 -7.56 -30.93 12.08
N LEU A 427 -7.65 -29.62 11.84
CA LEU A 427 -8.08 -29.10 10.55
C LEU A 427 -7.01 -29.28 9.47
N PRO A 428 -7.38 -29.37 8.19
CA PRO A 428 -6.41 -29.44 7.09
C PRO A 428 -5.57 -28.17 7.03
N LEU A 429 -4.27 -28.34 6.80
CA LEU A 429 -3.29 -27.24 6.81
C LEU A 429 -2.95 -26.78 5.38
N SER A 430 -2.75 -25.47 5.25
CA SER A 430 -2.28 -24.79 4.06
C SER A 430 -0.92 -24.18 4.36
N LEU A 431 0.14 -24.78 3.83
CA LEU A 431 1.51 -24.35 4.05
C LEU A 431 2.02 -23.63 2.81
N ARG A 432 2.43 -22.38 2.98
CA ARG A 432 3.14 -21.62 1.96
C ARG A 432 4.50 -21.24 2.49
N PHE A 433 5.59 -21.60 1.84
CA PHE A 433 6.90 -21.25 2.35
C PHE A 433 7.93 -20.97 1.27
N ARG A 434 8.89 -20.11 1.63
CA ARG A 434 10.11 -19.94 0.85
C ARG A 434 11.13 -21.00 1.24
N SER A 435 11.54 -21.82 0.27
CA SER A 435 12.59 -22.81 0.48
C SER A 435 13.98 -22.14 0.48
N THR A 436 14.71 -22.26 1.60
CA THR A 436 16.12 -21.84 1.73
C THR A 436 16.90 -22.93 2.46
N GLN A 437 18.18 -23.15 2.12
CA GLN A 437 18.98 -24.27 2.65
C GLN A 437 18.95 -24.37 4.19
N SER A 438 18.96 -23.24 4.90
CA SER A 438 18.96 -23.16 6.36
C SER A 438 17.59 -23.38 7.02
N MET A 439 16.47 -23.14 6.31
CA MET A 439 15.12 -23.29 6.86
C MET A 439 14.56 -24.70 6.72
N ARG A 440 15.00 -25.47 5.71
CA ARG A 440 14.41 -26.77 5.36
C ARG A 440 14.36 -27.75 6.53
N PRO A 441 15.47 -28.06 7.24
CA PRO A 441 15.45 -29.10 8.28
C PRO A 441 14.54 -28.70 9.44
N ARG A 442 14.68 -27.46 9.91
CA ARG A 442 13.89 -26.91 11.01
C ARG A 442 12.39 -26.85 10.71
N LEU A 443 12.02 -26.54 9.46
CA LEU A 443 10.62 -26.55 9.04
C LEU A 443 10.04 -27.97 9.10
N MET A 444 10.78 -28.97 8.62
CA MET A 444 10.35 -30.37 8.67
C MET A 444 10.24 -30.88 10.10
N ASP A 445 11.21 -30.52 10.97
CA ASP A 445 11.17 -30.88 12.39
C ASP A 445 9.91 -30.35 13.08
N PHE A 446 9.53 -29.09 12.80
CA PHE A 446 8.32 -28.50 13.37
C PHE A 446 7.01 -29.06 12.78
N LEU A 447 7.05 -29.59 11.55
CA LEU A 447 5.88 -30.16 10.88
C LEU A 447 5.75 -31.67 11.04
N ALA A 448 6.72 -32.36 11.67
CA ALA A 448 6.79 -33.82 11.69
C ALA A 448 5.49 -34.48 12.19
N GLU A 449 4.85 -33.94 13.24
CA GLU A 449 3.61 -34.48 13.80
C GLU A 449 2.35 -34.13 12.97
N ASP A 450 2.39 -33.01 12.23
CA ASP A 450 1.23 -32.45 11.51
C ASP A 450 1.28 -32.66 9.99
N LEU A 451 2.33 -33.31 9.47
CA LEU A 451 2.57 -33.50 8.04
C LEU A 451 1.37 -34.15 7.32
N HIS A 452 0.75 -35.14 7.97
CA HIS A 452 -0.40 -35.89 7.48
C HIS A 452 -1.69 -35.06 7.30
N ARG A 453 -1.70 -33.81 7.81
CA ARG A 453 -2.84 -32.88 7.72
C ARG A 453 -2.69 -31.87 6.59
N LEU A 454 -1.53 -31.81 5.93
CA LEU A 454 -1.27 -30.84 4.87
C LEU A 454 -2.13 -31.18 3.64
N ALA A 455 -3.00 -30.23 3.28
CA ALA A 455 -3.87 -30.33 2.11
C ALA A 455 -3.43 -29.40 0.98
N LEU A 456 -2.81 -28.26 1.30
CA LEU A 456 -2.25 -27.32 0.34
C LEU A 456 -0.79 -27.06 0.69
N VAL A 457 0.09 -27.21 -0.29
CA VAL A 457 1.51 -26.89 -0.16
C VAL A 457 1.93 -25.97 -1.31
N HIS A 458 2.44 -24.79 -0.98
CA HIS A 458 3.02 -23.85 -1.92
C HIS A 458 4.47 -23.56 -1.56
N ILE A 459 5.39 -23.95 -2.42
CA ILE A 459 6.82 -23.79 -2.27
C ILE A 459 7.31 -22.71 -3.24
N ASP A 460 7.85 -21.61 -2.71
CA ASP A 460 8.55 -20.58 -3.49
C ASP A 460 10.08 -20.80 -3.31
N ALA A 461 10.78 -21.30 -4.32
CA ALA A 461 12.21 -21.66 -4.25
C ALA A 461 13.14 -20.54 -4.74
N VAL A 462 14.28 -20.35 -4.05
CA VAL A 462 15.34 -19.39 -4.43
C VAL A 462 16.64 -20.15 -4.71
N HIS A 463 17.01 -20.23 -5.99
CA HIS A 463 18.23 -20.82 -6.60
C HIS A 463 18.59 -22.29 -6.28
N GLY A 464 18.94 -23.04 -7.34
CA GLY A 464 19.67 -24.31 -7.28
C GLY A 464 18.81 -25.57 -7.45
N GLU A 465 19.23 -26.42 -8.38
CA GLU A 465 18.71 -27.77 -8.66
C GLU A 465 18.64 -28.66 -7.39
N GLU A 466 19.64 -28.56 -6.50
CA GLU A 466 19.70 -29.28 -5.21
C GLU A 466 18.63 -28.85 -4.20
N ALA A 467 17.93 -27.73 -4.42
CA ALA A 467 16.99 -27.18 -3.45
C ALA A 467 15.65 -27.94 -3.42
N LEU A 468 15.16 -28.40 -4.58
CA LEU A 468 13.84 -29.01 -4.73
C LEU A 468 13.82 -30.50 -4.41
N ASN A 469 14.82 -31.26 -4.90
CA ASN A 469 14.92 -32.72 -4.67
C ASN A 469 15.02 -33.09 -3.19
N LEU A 470 15.51 -32.18 -2.34
CA LEU A 470 15.60 -32.37 -0.89
C LEU A 470 14.33 -31.94 -0.12
N VAL A 471 13.41 -31.19 -0.73
CA VAL A 471 12.25 -30.60 -0.05
C VAL A 471 10.95 -31.25 -0.43
N LEU A 472 10.85 -31.71 -1.68
CA LEU A 472 9.65 -32.38 -2.20
C LEU A 472 9.34 -33.74 -1.56
N PRO A 473 10.31 -34.63 -1.28
CA PRO A 473 10.02 -36.01 -0.87
C PRO A 473 9.03 -36.18 0.29
N PRO A 474 9.07 -35.38 1.38
CA PRO A 474 8.08 -35.47 2.46
C PRO A 474 6.62 -35.27 2.00
N PHE A 475 6.40 -34.48 0.95
CA PHE A 475 5.06 -34.17 0.45
C PHE A 475 4.56 -35.17 -0.59
N CYS A 476 5.46 -35.91 -1.23
CA CYS A 476 5.18 -36.83 -2.34
C CYS A 476 4.44 -38.12 -1.95
N LYS A 477 4.13 -38.32 -0.67
CA LYS A 477 3.39 -39.48 -0.14
C LYS A 477 2.11 -39.10 0.63
N LEU A 478 1.78 -37.81 0.67
CA LEU A 478 0.68 -37.30 1.48
C LEU A 478 -0.66 -37.54 0.79
N GLN A 479 -1.42 -38.50 1.30
CA GLN A 479 -2.79 -38.80 0.82
C GLN A 479 -3.81 -37.70 1.16
N SER A 480 -3.43 -36.72 1.99
CA SER A 480 -4.22 -35.53 2.30
C SER A 480 -4.01 -34.40 1.30
N LEU A 481 -2.93 -34.45 0.50
CA LEU A 481 -2.49 -33.35 -0.35
C LEU A 481 -3.40 -33.23 -1.57
N ARG A 482 -4.05 -32.06 -1.71
CA ARG A 482 -4.95 -31.72 -2.82
C ARG A 482 -4.33 -30.69 -3.77
N VAL A 483 -3.51 -29.78 -3.24
CA VAL A 483 -2.94 -28.67 -4.00
C VAL A 483 -1.44 -28.62 -3.78
N LEU A 484 -0.67 -28.73 -4.87
CA LEU A 484 0.79 -28.56 -4.85
C LEU A 484 1.20 -27.48 -5.84
N ARG A 485 1.86 -26.44 -5.35
CA ARG A 485 2.36 -25.33 -6.15
C ARG A 485 3.85 -25.11 -5.94
N LEU A 486 4.60 -25.10 -7.02
CA LEU A 486 6.06 -24.95 -7.04
C LEU A 486 6.42 -23.77 -7.94
N ASN A 487 6.97 -22.72 -7.35
CA ASN A 487 7.49 -21.57 -8.07
C ASN A 487 9.02 -21.51 -7.94
N THR A 488 9.72 -21.20 -9.04
CA THR A 488 11.18 -21.00 -9.04
C THR A 488 11.53 -19.59 -9.53
N ARG A 489 12.73 -19.11 -9.15
CA ARG A 489 13.24 -17.78 -9.54
C ARG A 489 13.75 -17.73 -10.98
N ASP A 490 14.35 -18.82 -11.43
CA ASP A 490 14.84 -18.98 -12.79
C ASP A 490 13.98 -20.04 -13.48
N ASN A 491 13.09 -19.60 -14.38
CA ASN A 491 12.27 -20.51 -15.21
C ASN A 491 13.12 -21.31 -16.22
N LEU A 492 14.43 -21.08 -16.28
CA LEU A 492 15.35 -21.56 -17.32
C LEU A 492 16.35 -22.62 -16.84
N GLN A 493 16.35 -23.01 -15.55
CA GLN A 493 17.20 -24.12 -15.09
C GLN A 493 16.37 -25.40 -15.04
N VAL A 494 16.78 -26.38 -15.86
CA VAL A 494 16.24 -27.74 -15.89
C VAL A 494 16.61 -28.45 -14.59
N VAL A 495 15.62 -28.89 -13.82
CA VAL A 495 15.82 -29.66 -12.59
C VAL A 495 15.86 -31.15 -12.92
N ASN A 496 16.96 -31.85 -12.65
CA ASN A 496 16.99 -33.29 -12.89
C ASN A 496 16.20 -34.06 -11.83
N HIS A 497 15.39 -35.05 -12.25
CA HIS A 497 14.64 -35.96 -11.38
C HIS A 497 13.75 -35.27 -10.33
N LEU A 498 12.86 -34.37 -10.77
CA LEU A 498 11.97 -33.62 -9.89
C LEU A 498 11.11 -34.52 -8.98
N TRP A 499 10.63 -35.65 -9.52
CA TRP A 499 9.82 -36.60 -8.78
C TRP A 499 10.68 -37.75 -8.25
N PRO A 500 10.60 -38.06 -6.94
CA PRO A 500 11.24 -39.25 -6.39
C PRO A 500 10.56 -40.53 -6.91
N ASP A 501 11.29 -41.64 -6.89
CA ASP A 501 10.84 -42.94 -7.43
C ASP A 501 9.60 -43.51 -6.72
N ASP A 502 9.28 -43.01 -5.54
CA ASP A 502 8.17 -43.45 -4.69
C ASP A 502 7.02 -42.43 -4.61
N PHE A 503 6.88 -41.57 -5.62
CA PHE A 503 5.82 -40.57 -5.72
C PHE A 503 4.42 -41.22 -5.84
N ASP A 504 3.55 -41.00 -4.84
CA ASP A 504 2.17 -41.50 -4.80
C ASP A 504 1.23 -40.50 -4.10
N VAL A 505 0.69 -39.55 -4.88
CA VAL A 505 -0.24 -38.50 -4.41
C VAL A 505 -1.57 -38.56 -5.18
N ARG A 506 -2.39 -39.57 -4.91
CA ARG A 506 -3.63 -39.83 -5.67
C ARG A 506 -4.75 -38.82 -5.42
N SER A 507 -4.71 -38.14 -4.28
CA SER A 507 -5.66 -37.12 -3.86
C SER A 507 -5.44 -35.75 -4.53
N LEU A 508 -4.41 -35.59 -5.35
CA LEU A 508 -4.02 -34.31 -5.92
C LEU A 508 -5.07 -33.84 -6.95
N GLU A 509 -5.61 -32.64 -6.72
CA GLU A 509 -6.61 -31.97 -7.55
C GLU A 509 -5.98 -30.85 -8.40
N TYR A 510 -4.98 -30.14 -7.84
CA TYR A 510 -4.30 -29.01 -8.47
C TYR A 510 -2.77 -29.15 -8.39
N LEU A 511 -2.11 -29.07 -9.55
CA LEU A 511 -0.64 -29.11 -9.66
C LEU A 511 -0.14 -27.91 -10.47
N TYR A 512 0.79 -27.15 -9.92
CA TYR A 512 1.43 -26.02 -10.60
C TYR A 512 2.95 -26.08 -10.43
N ILE A 513 3.69 -26.06 -11.54
CA ILE A 513 5.15 -26.20 -11.59
C ILE A 513 5.74 -25.13 -12.52
N ALA A 514 6.41 -24.12 -11.98
CA ALA A 514 7.01 -23.04 -12.80
C ALA A 514 8.42 -23.36 -13.34
N CYS A 515 8.94 -24.56 -13.12
CA CYS A 515 10.27 -24.98 -13.56
C CYS A 515 10.20 -26.03 -14.66
N ALA A 516 11.13 -25.97 -15.60
CA ALA A 516 11.46 -27.09 -16.46
C ALA A 516 12.27 -28.14 -15.67
N SER A 517 12.06 -29.41 -15.96
CA SER A 517 12.77 -30.52 -15.30
C SER A 517 13.07 -31.59 -16.35
N ASP A 518 14.03 -32.48 -16.09
CA ASP A 518 14.33 -33.62 -16.97
C ASP A 518 14.65 -34.87 -16.13
N PRO A 519 13.91 -35.99 -16.24
CA PRO A 519 12.62 -36.18 -16.90
C PRO A 519 11.45 -35.83 -15.97
N VAL A 520 10.48 -35.02 -16.41
CA VAL A 520 9.23 -34.77 -15.65
C VAL A 520 8.17 -35.85 -15.94
N ARG A 521 8.42 -37.12 -15.62
CA ARG A 521 7.38 -38.15 -15.76
C ARG A 521 6.76 -38.47 -14.40
N PRO A 522 5.46 -38.22 -14.17
CA PRO A 522 4.81 -38.77 -12.99
C PRO A 522 4.90 -40.30 -13.07
N GLN A 523 5.53 -40.92 -12.07
CA GLN A 523 5.73 -42.37 -12.05
C GLN A 523 4.43 -43.14 -11.73
N GLY A 524 3.42 -42.46 -11.18
CA GLY A 524 2.13 -43.02 -10.79
C GLY A 524 0.92 -42.26 -11.36
N PRO A 525 -0.30 -42.85 -11.28
CA PRO A 525 -1.52 -42.23 -11.76
C PRO A 525 -1.96 -41.05 -10.88
N LEU A 526 -2.51 -40.01 -11.50
CA LEU A 526 -3.06 -38.81 -10.86
C LEU A 526 -4.58 -38.72 -11.14
N PRO A 527 -5.39 -39.63 -10.56
CA PRO A 527 -6.77 -39.86 -10.99
C PRO A 527 -7.70 -38.66 -10.76
N ASN A 528 -7.43 -37.85 -9.72
CA ASN A 528 -8.28 -36.73 -9.31
C ASN A 528 -7.77 -35.37 -9.81
N LEU A 529 -6.70 -35.33 -10.61
CA LEU A 529 -6.10 -34.08 -11.03
C LEU A 529 -7.00 -33.39 -12.06
N THR A 530 -7.55 -32.24 -11.69
CA THR A 530 -8.42 -31.42 -12.54
C THR A 530 -7.67 -30.24 -13.17
N THR A 531 -6.68 -29.69 -12.47
CA THR A 531 -5.93 -28.53 -12.94
C THR A 531 -4.43 -28.78 -12.94
N LEU A 532 -3.80 -28.58 -14.09
CA LEU A 532 -2.37 -28.78 -14.30
C LEU A 532 -1.73 -27.54 -14.93
N HIS A 533 -0.67 -27.05 -14.31
CA HIS A 533 0.25 -26.09 -14.91
C HIS A 533 1.69 -26.60 -14.79
N PHE A 534 2.43 -26.65 -15.90
CA PHE A 534 3.86 -26.93 -15.84
C PHE A 534 4.64 -26.30 -17.00
N SER A 535 5.95 -26.09 -16.83
CA SER A 535 6.86 -25.78 -17.93
C SER A 535 7.42 -27.07 -18.52
N PHE A 536 7.49 -27.15 -19.85
CA PHE A 536 7.93 -28.34 -20.56
C PHE A 536 9.13 -28.04 -21.46
N THR A 537 9.97 -29.05 -21.66
CA THR A 537 11.07 -29.03 -22.64
C THR A 537 10.76 -29.96 -23.82
N MET A 538 10.17 -31.12 -23.52
CA MET A 538 9.87 -32.18 -24.48
C MET A 538 8.37 -32.47 -24.60
N LEU A 539 7.92 -32.86 -25.80
CA LEU A 539 6.51 -33.22 -26.06
C LEU A 539 6.03 -34.46 -25.29
N GLU A 540 6.95 -35.37 -24.98
CA GLU A 540 6.64 -36.61 -24.24
C GLU A 540 6.14 -36.33 -22.81
N GLU A 541 6.57 -35.23 -22.20
CA GLU A 541 6.15 -34.82 -20.86
C GLU A 541 4.66 -34.49 -20.84
N ILE A 542 4.21 -33.77 -21.88
CA ILE A 542 2.79 -33.43 -22.08
C ILE A 542 1.97 -34.71 -22.17
N LEU A 543 2.39 -35.67 -22.99
CA LEU A 543 1.69 -36.95 -23.14
C LEU A 543 1.69 -37.74 -21.82
N SER A 544 2.80 -37.76 -21.09
CA SER A 544 2.91 -38.46 -19.81
C SER A 544 1.91 -37.92 -18.79
N TYR A 545 1.81 -36.60 -18.63
CA TYR A 545 0.85 -35.99 -17.72
C TYR A 545 -0.60 -36.18 -18.15
N LEU A 546 -0.88 -36.06 -19.46
CA LEU A 546 -2.22 -36.33 -19.97
C LEU A 546 -2.63 -37.78 -19.67
N ASN A 547 -1.75 -38.75 -19.89
CA ASN A 547 -2.01 -40.15 -19.58
C ASN A 547 -2.21 -40.42 -18.09
N ALA A 548 -1.44 -39.75 -17.22
CA ALA A 548 -1.56 -39.89 -15.77
C ALA A 548 -2.84 -39.26 -15.20
N ALA A 549 -3.36 -38.19 -15.80
CA ALA A 549 -4.46 -37.38 -15.26
C ALA A 549 -5.74 -37.48 -16.12
N PRO A 550 -6.57 -38.53 -15.98
CA PRO A 550 -7.75 -38.75 -16.84
C PRO A 550 -8.87 -37.69 -16.65
N GLN A 551 -8.98 -37.09 -15.46
CA GLN A 551 -10.04 -36.12 -15.13
C GLN A 551 -9.66 -34.66 -15.38
N LEU A 552 -8.57 -34.40 -16.09
CA LEU A 552 -8.07 -33.05 -16.34
C LEU A 552 -9.11 -32.17 -17.04
N SER A 553 -9.41 -31.01 -16.45
CA SER A 553 -10.30 -29.98 -16.99
C SER A 553 -9.54 -28.73 -17.46
N ASP A 554 -8.51 -28.31 -16.71
CA ASP A 554 -7.78 -27.07 -16.93
C ASP A 554 -6.30 -27.37 -17.16
N LEU A 555 -5.82 -27.12 -18.38
CA LEU A 555 -4.43 -27.30 -18.76
C LEU A 555 -3.76 -25.95 -19.02
N SER A 556 -2.62 -25.72 -18.37
CA SER A 556 -1.76 -24.59 -18.67
C SER A 556 -0.32 -25.04 -18.86
N LEU A 557 0.35 -24.52 -19.88
CA LEU A 557 1.71 -24.91 -20.24
C LEU A 557 2.58 -23.67 -20.40
N ASP A 558 3.82 -23.74 -19.91
CA ASP A 558 4.83 -22.72 -20.12
C ASP A 558 5.95 -23.25 -21.03
N ALA A 559 6.02 -22.70 -22.25
CA ALA A 559 6.95 -23.09 -23.28
C ALA A 559 8.29 -22.34 -23.23
N ILE A 560 8.52 -21.49 -22.22
CA ILE A 560 9.72 -20.65 -22.16
C ILE A 560 11.04 -21.44 -22.14
N ALA A 561 11.02 -22.68 -21.67
CA ALA A 561 12.18 -23.54 -21.50
C ALA A 561 12.45 -24.47 -22.69
N VAL A 562 11.62 -24.45 -23.73
CA VAL A 562 11.83 -25.26 -24.94
C VAL A 562 13.03 -24.70 -25.72
N ASP A 563 14.03 -25.53 -25.99
CA ASP A 563 15.16 -25.15 -26.85
C ASP A 563 14.77 -25.29 -28.32
N LYS A 564 15.36 -24.44 -29.17
CA LYS A 564 15.19 -24.50 -30.62
C LYS A 564 15.63 -25.86 -31.18
N TYR A 565 16.70 -26.45 -30.64
CA TYR A 565 17.21 -27.73 -31.13
C TYR A 565 16.22 -28.88 -30.89
N ASP A 566 15.49 -28.86 -29.77
CA ASP A 566 14.50 -29.91 -29.46
C ASP A 566 13.30 -29.86 -30.39
N VAL A 567 12.95 -28.67 -30.91
CA VAL A 567 11.84 -28.49 -31.86
C VAL A 567 12.14 -29.11 -33.22
N ASP A 568 13.41 -29.21 -33.62
CA ASP A 568 13.79 -29.87 -34.86
C ASP A 568 13.49 -31.38 -34.84
N ASP A 569 13.43 -31.98 -33.65
CA ASP A 569 13.08 -33.40 -33.44
C ASP A 569 11.56 -33.63 -33.29
N TRP A 570 10.74 -32.57 -33.30
CA TRP A 570 9.29 -32.72 -33.16
C TRP A 570 8.66 -33.36 -34.38
N THR A 571 7.84 -34.38 -34.13
CA THR A 571 7.11 -35.07 -35.19
C THR A 571 5.63 -34.68 -35.20
N ARG A 572 5.01 -34.61 -36.39
CA ARG A 572 3.56 -34.38 -36.51
C ARG A 572 2.74 -35.48 -35.82
N THR A 573 3.27 -36.70 -35.76
CA THR A 573 2.63 -37.82 -35.05
C THR A 573 2.50 -37.55 -33.56
N GLN A 574 3.54 -37.05 -32.90
CA GLN A 574 3.49 -36.63 -31.49
C GLN A 574 2.51 -35.46 -31.28
N CYS A 575 2.53 -34.46 -32.17
CA CYS A 575 1.62 -33.32 -32.11
C CYS A 575 0.15 -33.76 -32.23
N HIS A 576 -0.16 -34.65 -33.18
CA HIS A 576 -1.49 -35.21 -33.35
C HIS A 576 -1.92 -36.08 -32.16
N ALA A 577 -1.00 -36.84 -31.55
CA ALA A 577 -1.29 -37.61 -30.34
C ALA A 577 -1.69 -36.70 -29.17
N ILE A 578 -1.00 -35.57 -28.98
CA ILE A 578 -1.36 -34.55 -27.98
C ILE A 578 -2.76 -34.02 -28.28
N ARG A 579 -3.00 -33.56 -29.52
CA ARG A 579 -4.30 -33.00 -29.91
C ARG A 579 -5.45 -34.00 -29.74
N GLN A 580 -5.23 -35.26 -30.10
CA GLN A 580 -6.22 -36.33 -29.95
C GLN A 580 -6.54 -36.58 -28.47
N SER A 581 -5.50 -36.64 -27.62
CA SER A 581 -5.67 -36.81 -26.17
C SER A 581 -6.46 -35.64 -25.56
N LEU A 582 -6.13 -34.40 -25.94
CA LEU A 582 -6.88 -33.21 -25.49
C LEU A 582 -8.33 -33.20 -25.99
N SER A 583 -8.56 -33.55 -27.25
CA SER A 583 -9.89 -33.53 -27.88
C SER A 583 -10.83 -34.60 -27.30
N SER A 584 -10.28 -35.72 -26.82
CA SER A 584 -11.05 -36.79 -26.19
C SER A 584 -11.59 -36.44 -24.79
N ARG A 585 -11.18 -35.30 -24.23
CA ARG A 585 -11.46 -34.87 -22.85
C ARG A 585 -12.44 -33.71 -22.80
N ARG A 586 -13.07 -33.54 -21.64
CA ARG A 586 -13.95 -32.39 -21.35
C ARG A 586 -13.16 -31.26 -20.71
N LEU A 587 -12.27 -30.66 -21.49
CA LEU A 587 -11.48 -29.51 -21.03
C LEU A 587 -12.33 -28.25 -20.96
N SER A 588 -12.23 -27.51 -19.85
CA SER A 588 -12.77 -26.16 -19.70
C SER A 588 -11.81 -25.12 -20.26
N LYS A 589 -10.49 -25.36 -20.17
CA LYS A 589 -9.48 -24.36 -20.50
C LYS A 589 -8.16 -24.95 -20.95
N ILE A 590 -7.59 -24.34 -21.98
CA ILE A 590 -6.21 -24.58 -22.44
C ILE A 590 -5.49 -23.22 -22.51
N SER A 591 -4.34 -23.09 -21.84
CA SER A 591 -3.54 -21.86 -21.85
C SER A 591 -2.06 -22.16 -22.04
N VAL A 592 -1.49 -21.74 -23.18
CA VAL A 592 -0.05 -21.90 -23.46
C VAL A 592 0.61 -20.53 -23.40
N ILE A 593 1.61 -20.38 -22.54
CA ILE A 593 2.39 -19.14 -22.37
C ILE A 593 3.85 -19.38 -22.74
N GLY A 594 4.62 -18.30 -22.93
CA GLY A 594 6.04 -18.40 -23.24
C GLY A 594 6.34 -18.91 -24.65
N ILE A 595 5.39 -18.83 -25.58
CA ILE A 595 5.55 -19.37 -26.94
C ILE A 595 6.63 -18.59 -27.68
N GLN A 596 7.64 -19.31 -28.18
CA GLN A 596 8.77 -18.76 -28.92
C GLN A 596 8.57 -18.82 -30.44
N SER A 597 9.39 -18.06 -31.17
CA SER A 597 9.25 -17.84 -32.61
C SER A 597 9.28 -19.10 -33.47
N PHE A 598 10.16 -20.04 -33.14
CA PHE A 598 10.36 -21.27 -33.90
C PHE A 598 9.25 -22.32 -33.66
N MET A 599 8.44 -22.17 -32.60
CA MET A 599 7.36 -23.10 -32.28
C MET A 599 6.07 -22.85 -33.08
N LYS A 600 5.94 -21.69 -33.73
CA LYS A 600 4.72 -21.22 -34.40
C LYS A 600 4.02 -22.24 -35.30
N PRO A 601 4.72 -23.04 -36.13
CA PRO A 601 4.07 -24.00 -37.01
C PRO A 601 3.35 -25.12 -36.25
N TRP A 602 3.75 -25.40 -35.01
CA TRP A 602 3.33 -26.59 -34.27
C TRP A 602 2.22 -26.32 -33.26
N ILE A 603 2.14 -25.10 -32.72
CA ILE A 603 1.23 -24.76 -31.61
C ILE A 603 -0.24 -25.01 -31.95
N LEU A 604 -0.69 -24.62 -33.14
CA LEU A 604 -2.09 -24.84 -33.55
C LEU A 604 -2.39 -26.31 -33.79
N ASP A 605 -1.45 -27.04 -34.39
CA ASP A 605 -1.57 -28.47 -34.65
C ASP A 605 -1.71 -29.29 -33.35
N MET A 606 -1.20 -28.77 -32.23
CA MET A 606 -1.32 -29.39 -30.90
C MET A 606 -2.51 -28.90 -30.09
N PHE A 607 -2.72 -27.59 -29.99
CA PHE A 607 -3.59 -26.99 -28.97
C PHE A 607 -4.88 -26.37 -29.50
N HIS A 608 -5.07 -26.30 -30.83
CA HIS A 608 -6.34 -25.84 -31.40
C HIS A 608 -7.40 -26.96 -31.31
N VAL A 609 -8.08 -26.99 -30.17
CA VAL A 609 -9.13 -27.96 -29.85
C VAL A 609 -10.49 -27.25 -29.83
N GLU A 610 -11.32 -27.48 -30.86
CA GLU A 610 -12.60 -26.79 -31.05
C GLU A 610 -13.62 -27.07 -29.94
N SER A 611 -13.53 -28.23 -29.28
CA SER A 611 -14.38 -28.60 -28.14
C SER A 611 -14.07 -27.81 -26.87
N CYS A 612 -12.89 -27.18 -26.77
CA CYS A 612 -12.48 -26.40 -25.60
C CYS A 612 -13.10 -24.98 -25.61
N PRO A 613 -13.82 -24.57 -24.55
CA PRO A 613 -14.49 -23.29 -24.52
C PRO A 613 -13.51 -22.13 -24.31
N ASP A 614 -12.44 -22.27 -23.52
CA ASP A 614 -11.43 -21.23 -23.30
C ASP A 614 -10.05 -21.66 -23.84
N LEU A 615 -9.54 -20.94 -24.84
CA LEU A 615 -8.20 -21.17 -25.41
C LEU A 615 -7.39 -19.87 -25.40
N SER A 616 -6.23 -19.90 -24.77
CA SER A 616 -5.32 -18.77 -24.63
C SER A 616 -3.90 -19.11 -25.09
N LEU A 617 -3.32 -18.27 -25.96
CA LEU A 617 -1.95 -18.42 -26.47
C LEU A 617 -1.17 -17.13 -26.23
N ALA A 618 -0.01 -17.19 -25.58
CA ALA A 618 0.84 -16.03 -25.31
C ALA A 618 2.26 -16.21 -25.83
N TYR A 619 2.64 -15.36 -26.79
CA TYR A 619 3.95 -15.27 -27.44
C TYR A 619 4.87 -14.29 -26.72
N ILE A 620 6.16 -14.60 -26.61
CA ILE A 620 7.12 -13.83 -25.79
C ILE A 620 8.20 -13.08 -26.59
N ASP A 621 8.79 -13.70 -27.61
CA ASP A 621 10.01 -13.24 -28.28
C ASP A 621 9.76 -12.72 -29.70
N SER A 622 8.53 -12.82 -30.20
CA SER A 622 8.27 -12.64 -31.61
C SER A 622 6.84 -12.25 -31.94
N GLU A 623 6.67 -11.83 -33.19
CA GLU A 623 5.37 -11.45 -33.74
C GLU A 623 4.40 -12.61 -33.69
N VAL A 624 3.17 -12.33 -33.25
CA VAL A 624 2.08 -13.31 -33.35
C VAL A 624 1.99 -13.82 -34.79
N HIS A 625 2.00 -15.14 -34.95
CA HIS A 625 1.89 -15.76 -36.26
C HIS A 625 0.50 -15.51 -36.83
N ASN A 626 0.39 -15.01 -38.07
CA ASN A 626 -0.92 -14.77 -38.71
C ASN A 626 -1.84 -16.00 -38.70
N PRO A 627 -1.36 -17.24 -38.96
CA PRO A 627 -2.14 -18.45 -38.77
C PRO A 627 -2.70 -18.64 -37.37
N SER A 628 -2.07 -18.13 -36.31
CA SER A 628 -2.60 -18.27 -34.95
C SER A 628 -3.88 -17.46 -34.73
N LEU A 629 -4.13 -16.43 -35.54
CA LEU A 629 -5.39 -15.69 -35.51
C LEU A 629 -6.59 -16.53 -35.97
N THR A 630 -6.38 -17.70 -36.60
CA THR A 630 -7.47 -18.58 -37.02
C THR A 630 -8.29 -19.11 -35.86
N ILE A 631 -7.75 -19.14 -34.63
CA ILE A 631 -8.50 -19.60 -33.45
C ILE A 631 -9.75 -18.75 -33.19
N PHE A 632 -9.78 -17.50 -33.67
CA PHE A 632 -10.94 -16.63 -33.57
C PHE A 632 -12.09 -17.07 -34.48
N GLY A 633 -11.80 -17.82 -35.55
CA GLY A 633 -12.81 -18.37 -36.47
C GLY A 633 -13.74 -19.39 -35.82
N ASP A 634 -13.37 -19.97 -34.67
CA ASP A 634 -14.22 -20.87 -33.88
C ASP A 634 -15.42 -20.15 -33.22
N ILE A 635 -15.38 -18.82 -33.14
CA ILE A 635 -16.42 -18.01 -32.52
C ILE A 635 -17.50 -17.72 -33.57
N ILE A 636 -18.60 -18.45 -33.48
CA ILE A 636 -19.75 -18.29 -34.36
C ILE A 636 -20.68 -17.22 -33.80
N GLY A 637 -21.06 -16.25 -34.63
CA GLY A 637 -22.02 -15.20 -34.28
C GLY A 637 -21.38 -13.95 -33.68
N PRO A 638 -22.20 -13.05 -33.11
CA PRO A 638 -21.72 -11.80 -32.54
C PRO A 638 -20.80 -12.04 -31.34
N ALA A 639 -19.71 -11.28 -31.27
CA ALA A 639 -18.74 -11.41 -30.19
C ALA A 639 -18.38 -10.06 -29.55
N SER A 640 -17.92 -10.12 -28.31
CA SER A 640 -17.24 -9.02 -27.64
C SER A 640 -15.74 -9.21 -27.74
N ILE A 641 -15.00 -8.19 -28.19
CA ILE A 641 -13.54 -8.22 -28.28
C ILE A 641 -12.92 -7.11 -27.44
N SER A 642 -11.88 -7.46 -26.68
CA SER A 642 -11.05 -6.53 -25.93
C SER A 642 -9.61 -6.57 -26.42
N LEU A 643 -9.07 -5.41 -26.74
CA LEU A 643 -7.68 -5.19 -27.14
C LEU A 643 -6.96 -4.44 -26.01
N LEU A 644 -6.14 -5.17 -25.25
CA LEU A 644 -5.49 -4.68 -24.03
C LEU A 644 -3.99 -4.54 -24.24
N HIS A 645 -3.40 -3.43 -23.83
CA HIS A 645 -1.96 -3.19 -23.99
C HIS A 645 -1.18 -3.56 -22.72
N ASN A 646 -0.28 -4.54 -22.82
CA ASN A 646 0.55 -5.00 -21.70
C ASN A 646 1.78 -4.12 -21.50
N ARG A 647 2.41 -4.18 -20.31
CA ARG A 647 3.55 -3.31 -19.94
C ARG A 647 4.81 -3.49 -20.81
N ASN A 648 4.93 -4.57 -21.58
CA ASN A 648 6.12 -4.97 -22.36
C ASN A 648 5.87 -4.91 -23.88
N THR A 649 5.23 -3.84 -24.39
CA THR A 649 4.91 -3.64 -25.84
C THR A 649 4.10 -4.76 -26.51
N SER A 650 3.56 -5.72 -25.75
CA SER A 650 2.66 -6.76 -26.24
C SER A 650 1.21 -6.32 -26.15
N VAL A 651 0.39 -6.78 -27.09
CA VAL A 651 -1.06 -6.58 -27.10
C VAL A 651 -1.73 -7.91 -26.78
N THR A 652 -2.80 -7.87 -26.00
CA THR A 652 -3.68 -9.01 -25.78
C THR A 652 -5.00 -8.77 -26.50
N ALA A 653 -5.28 -9.59 -27.50
CA ALA A 653 -6.59 -9.66 -28.14
C ALA A 653 -7.38 -10.80 -27.50
N ARG A 654 -8.52 -10.47 -26.87
CA ARG A 654 -9.41 -11.45 -26.24
C ARG A 654 -10.81 -11.29 -26.81
N ALA A 655 -11.32 -12.34 -27.44
CA ALA A 655 -12.68 -12.39 -27.97
C ALA A 655 -13.53 -13.36 -27.15
N ARG A 656 -14.79 -13.01 -26.94
CA ARG A 656 -15.80 -13.82 -26.27
C ARG A 656 -17.08 -13.84 -27.09
N GLY A 657 -17.52 -15.03 -27.49
CA GLY A 657 -18.79 -15.24 -28.19
C GLY A 657 -19.97 -15.35 -27.22
N GLU A 658 -21.19 -15.21 -27.75
CA GLU A 658 -22.44 -15.37 -26.98
C GLU A 658 -22.58 -16.76 -26.34
N GLY A 659 -22.09 -17.80 -27.01
CA GLY A 659 -22.06 -19.17 -26.49
C GLY A 659 -21.04 -19.41 -25.36
N GLY A 660 -20.42 -18.36 -24.83
CA GLY A 660 -19.45 -18.45 -23.72
C GLY A 660 -18.03 -18.87 -24.13
N ARG A 661 -17.78 -19.15 -25.41
CA ARG A 661 -16.44 -19.44 -25.94
C ARG A 661 -15.54 -18.22 -25.84
N ILE A 662 -14.30 -18.43 -25.39
CA ILE A 662 -13.27 -17.42 -25.22
C ILE A 662 -12.04 -17.83 -26.02
N ARG A 663 -11.48 -16.87 -26.76
CA ARG A 663 -10.23 -17.01 -27.50
C ARG A 663 -9.34 -15.84 -27.14
N GLN A 664 -8.12 -16.11 -26.73
CA GLN A 664 -7.17 -15.08 -26.32
C GLN A 664 -5.81 -15.30 -26.98
N ILE A 665 -5.25 -14.22 -27.52
CA ILE A 665 -3.88 -14.19 -28.03
C ILE A 665 -3.17 -12.99 -27.44
N SER A 666 -1.97 -13.21 -26.90
CA SER A 666 -1.07 -12.17 -26.43
C SER A 666 0.27 -12.26 -27.15
N GLY A 667 0.88 -11.14 -27.52
CA GLY A 667 2.21 -11.12 -28.14
C GLY A 667 2.59 -9.78 -28.72
N TYR A 668 3.75 -9.71 -29.38
CA TYR A 668 4.15 -8.53 -30.14
C TYR A 668 3.44 -8.51 -31.50
N PHE A 669 3.05 -7.33 -31.98
CA PHE A 669 2.42 -7.14 -33.29
C PHE A 669 3.17 -6.03 -34.03
N ARG A 670 3.92 -6.36 -35.09
CA ARG A 670 4.69 -5.37 -35.89
C ARG A 670 3.79 -4.34 -36.56
N PHE A 671 2.57 -4.74 -36.88
CA PHE A 671 1.53 -3.88 -37.45
C PHE A 671 0.43 -3.66 -36.41
N VAL A 672 0.76 -2.95 -35.34
CA VAL A 672 -0.26 -2.39 -34.41
C VAL A 672 -1.44 -1.76 -35.17
N THR A 673 -1.17 -1.24 -36.38
CA THR A 673 -2.14 -0.69 -37.30
C THR A 673 -3.05 -1.73 -38.00
N THR A 674 -2.61 -2.94 -38.35
CA THR A 674 -3.47 -3.91 -39.08
C THR A 674 -4.11 -5.00 -38.23
N LEU A 675 -3.83 -5.05 -36.92
CA LEU A 675 -4.38 -6.07 -36.01
C LEU A 675 -5.92 -6.18 -36.07
N PRO A 676 -6.70 -5.09 -36.01
CA PRO A 676 -8.15 -5.17 -36.15
C PRO A 676 -8.56 -5.75 -37.51
N THR A 677 -7.88 -5.36 -38.58
CA THR A 677 -8.12 -5.88 -39.94
C THR A 677 -7.85 -7.37 -40.04
N SER A 678 -6.75 -7.85 -39.46
CA SER A 678 -6.39 -9.28 -39.48
C SER A 678 -7.34 -10.13 -38.66
N ILE A 679 -7.80 -9.65 -37.50
CA ILE A 679 -8.80 -10.37 -36.69
C ILE A 679 -10.18 -10.32 -37.37
N SER A 680 -10.53 -9.21 -38.02
CA SER A 680 -11.83 -9.07 -38.71
C SER A 680 -12.05 -10.08 -39.83
N ALA A 681 -10.98 -10.62 -40.41
CA ALA A 681 -11.06 -11.70 -41.39
C ALA A 681 -11.64 -13.00 -40.80
N TYR A 682 -11.42 -13.24 -39.51
CA TYR A 682 -11.88 -14.45 -38.81
C TYR A 682 -13.11 -14.19 -37.94
N LEU A 683 -13.32 -12.95 -37.52
CA LEU A 683 -14.37 -12.57 -36.58
C LEU A 683 -15.15 -11.39 -37.17
N PRO A 684 -16.07 -11.63 -38.12
CA PRO A 684 -16.67 -10.57 -38.94
C PRO A 684 -17.73 -9.74 -38.19
N VAL A 685 -18.35 -10.28 -37.14
CA VAL A 685 -19.43 -9.62 -36.38
C VAL A 685 -18.99 -9.38 -34.93
N VAL A 686 -18.72 -8.12 -34.59
CA VAL A 686 -18.40 -7.68 -33.22
C VAL A 686 -19.48 -6.73 -32.74
N ARG A 687 -20.10 -7.03 -31.59
CA ARG A 687 -21.08 -6.14 -30.92
C ARG A 687 -20.44 -5.21 -29.91
N THR A 688 -19.45 -5.70 -29.17
CA THR A 688 -18.79 -4.92 -28.12
C THR A 688 -17.30 -4.86 -28.39
N LEU A 689 -16.74 -3.66 -28.47
CA LEU A 689 -15.31 -3.42 -28.68
C LEU A 689 -14.74 -2.65 -27.50
N THR A 690 -13.72 -3.19 -26.84
CA THR A 690 -12.98 -2.51 -25.77
C THR A 690 -11.53 -2.29 -26.19
N ILE A 691 -11.04 -1.06 -26.04
CA ILE A 691 -9.69 -0.65 -26.46
C ILE A 691 -9.00 0.06 -25.30
N ASP A 692 -7.80 -0.39 -24.95
CA ASP A 692 -6.89 0.30 -24.02
C ASP A 692 -5.95 1.24 -24.80
N TYR A 693 -6.08 2.56 -24.60
CA TYR A 693 -5.37 3.60 -25.33
C TYR A 693 -4.15 4.10 -24.53
N ARG A 694 -2.94 3.77 -25.00
CA ARG A 694 -1.66 4.34 -24.55
C ARG A 694 -1.02 5.21 -25.63
N ASP A 695 -0.17 6.16 -25.20
CA ASP A 695 0.59 7.24 -25.90
C ASP A 695 1.29 6.94 -27.25
N ALA A 696 1.00 5.85 -27.93
CA ALA A 696 1.54 5.52 -29.26
C ALA A 696 0.62 4.64 -30.14
N PHE A 697 -0.63 4.37 -29.74
CA PHE A 697 -1.58 3.66 -30.60
C PHE A 697 -2.32 4.63 -31.51
N ALA A 698 -1.62 5.12 -32.52
CA ALA A 698 -2.31 5.77 -33.60
C ALA A 698 -2.98 4.71 -34.49
N PHE A 699 -4.31 4.69 -34.55
CA PHE A 699 -5.08 3.78 -35.41
C PHE A 699 -5.02 4.29 -36.86
N TRP A 700 -3.87 4.15 -37.52
CA TRP A 700 -3.70 4.56 -38.93
C TRP A 700 -4.49 3.69 -39.94
N VAL A 701 -5.41 2.82 -39.50
CA VAL A 701 -6.08 1.79 -40.33
C VAL A 701 -7.54 1.58 -39.91
N PRO A 702 -8.46 1.32 -40.85
CA PRO A 702 -9.87 1.09 -40.57
C PRO A 702 -10.19 -0.12 -39.71
N VAL A 703 -10.82 0.16 -38.56
CA VAL A 703 -11.57 -0.81 -37.78
C VAL A 703 -12.74 -1.30 -38.65
N ARG A 704 -12.64 -2.51 -39.21
CA ARG A 704 -13.69 -3.05 -40.11
C ARG A 704 -15.02 -3.36 -39.42
N TRP A 705 -15.06 -3.33 -38.09
CA TRP A 705 -16.26 -3.60 -37.29
C TRP A 705 -17.19 -2.39 -37.10
N CYS A 706 -16.89 -1.21 -37.67
CA CYS A 706 -17.70 0.01 -37.47
C CYS A 706 -19.19 -0.17 -37.77
N SER A 707 -19.56 -1.06 -38.70
CA SER A 707 -20.95 -1.32 -39.07
C SER A 707 -21.67 -2.34 -38.18
N THR A 708 -20.95 -3.06 -37.30
CA THR A 708 -21.52 -4.11 -36.43
C THR A 708 -21.47 -3.77 -34.94
N VAL A 709 -20.56 -2.90 -34.52
CA VAL A 709 -20.36 -2.56 -33.11
C VAL A 709 -21.53 -1.72 -32.59
N GLU A 710 -22.16 -2.22 -31.53
CA GLU A 710 -23.25 -1.57 -30.80
C GLU A 710 -22.72 -0.86 -29.54
N SER A 711 -21.63 -1.35 -28.95
CA SER A 711 -21.01 -0.78 -27.75
C SER A 711 -19.49 -0.65 -27.88
N LEU A 712 -18.98 0.57 -27.68
CA LEU A 712 -17.56 0.90 -27.71
C LEU A 712 -17.10 1.35 -26.32
N ALA A 713 -16.02 0.76 -25.81
CA ALA A 713 -15.35 1.18 -24.59
C ALA A 713 -13.90 1.56 -24.89
N VAL A 714 -13.48 2.76 -24.49
CA VAL A 714 -12.11 3.25 -24.64
C VAL A 714 -11.58 3.59 -23.25
N ASP A 715 -10.58 2.83 -22.82
CA ASP A 715 -9.88 3.03 -21.55
C ASP A 715 -8.62 3.88 -21.82
N MET A 716 -8.48 5.01 -21.13
CA MET A 716 -7.42 6.00 -21.31
C MET A 716 -6.40 5.94 -20.16
N ARG A 717 -5.14 6.29 -20.43
CA ARG A 717 -4.08 6.31 -19.41
C ARG A 717 -4.27 7.44 -18.39
N ARG A 718 -3.90 7.18 -17.13
CA ARG A 718 -3.69 8.20 -16.08
C ARG A 718 -2.61 9.20 -16.51
N SER A 719 -3.01 10.42 -16.91
CA SER A 719 -2.08 11.54 -17.13
C SER A 719 -1.39 11.89 -15.80
N SER A 720 -0.07 12.08 -15.85
CA SER A 720 0.74 12.53 -14.71
C SER A 720 1.13 14.02 -14.79
N SER A 721 0.44 14.83 -15.61
CA SER A 721 0.76 16.24 -15.81
C SER A 721 -0.51 17.06 -16.08
N LEU A 722 -0.71 18.09 -15.25
CA LEU A 722 -1.73 19.13 -15.44
C LEU A 722 -1.05 20.49 -15.67
N SER A 723 0.14 20.52 -16.28
CA SER A 723 0.90 21.77 -16.42
C SER A 723 1.52 22.06 -17.78
N ASP A 724 1.43 21.16 -18.76
CA ASP A 724 1.91 21.49 -20.10
C ASP A 724 0.69 21.70 -21.00
N HIS A 725 0.54 22.93 -21.51
CA HIS A 725 -0.38 23.30 -22.59
C HIS A 725 -0.15 22.51 -23.89
N GLU A 726 0.76 21.53 -23.90
CA GLU A 726 1.06 20.60 -25.01
C GLU A 726 0.18 19.31 -24.99
N ASP A 727 -0.49 18.99 -23.87
CA ASP A 727 -1.35 17.78 -23.76
C ASP A 727 -2.71 17.91 -24.50
N ILE A 728 -3.00 19.06 -25.13
CA ILE A 728 -4.15 19.23 -26.05
C ILE A 728 -3.94 18.40 -27.35
N SER A 729 -2.71 18.00 -27.65
CA SER A 729 -2.36 17.18 -28.83
C SER A 729 -2.82 15.72 -28.74
N PHE A 730 -3.02 15.18 -27.53
CA PHE A 730 -3.40 13.78 -27.30
C PHE A 730 -4.85 13.46 -27.70
N PRO A 731 -5.87 14.28 -27.34
CA PRO A 731 -7.20 14.15 -27.93
C PRO A 731 -7.12 14.32 -29.45
N LEU A 732 -6.40 15.33 -29.96
CA LEU A 732 -6.34 15.65 -31.40
C LEU A 732 -5.73 14.53 -32.27
N THR A 733 -4.74 13.79 -31.77
CA THR A 733 -4.12 12.65 -32.50
C THR A 733 -5.00 11.40 -32.49
N LEU A 734 -5.58 11.03 -31.34
CA LEU A 734 -6.67 10.04 -31.28
C LEU A 734 -7.81 10.42 -32.24
N MET A 735 -8.12 11.72 -32.33
CA MET A 735 -9.18 12.28 -33.17
C MET A 735 -8.82 12.28 -34.66
N ASP A 736 -7.58 12.53 -35.07
CA ASP A 736 -7.17 12.46 -36.48
C ASP A 736 -7.18 11.02 -37.02
N ASP A 737 -6.82 10.04 -36.19
CA ASP A 737 -6.92 8.63 -36.55
C ASP A 737 -8.38 8.18 -36.68
N LEU A 738 -9.24 8.57 -35.74
CA LEU A 738 -10.68 8.31 -35.80
C LEU A 738 -11.37 9.07 -36.95
N ARG A 739 -10.88 10.27 -37.34
CA ARG A 739 -11.37 11.07 -38.48
C ARG A 739 -11.29 10.34 -39.82
N SER A 740 -10.36 9.39 -39.96
CA SER A 740 -10.15 8.64 -41.20
C SER A 740 -11.11 7.43 -41.39
N LEU A 741 -11.99 7.15 -40.41
CA LEU A 741 -12.69 5.87 -40.30
C LEU A 741 -14.21 5.99 -40.45
N ALA A 742 -14.80 5.03 -41.16
CA ALA A 742 -16.19 4.97 -41.62
C ALA A 742 -17.25 5.16 -40.51
N GLN A 743 -18.43 5.67 -40.92
CA GLN A 743 -19.62 5.92 -40.09
C GLN A 743 -20.02 4.70 -39.24
N TRP A 744 -20.08 4.89 -37.92
CA TRP A 744 -20.50 3.89 -36.94
C TRP A 744 -22.03 3.74 -36.90
N SER A 745 -22.60 3.08 -37.90
CA SER A 745 -24.05 3.09 -38.15
C SER A 745 -24.93 2.37 -37.11
N ARG A 746 -24.35 1.54 -36.22
CA ARG A 746 -25.09 0.75 -35.21
C ARG A 746 -24.71 1.08 -33.77
N LEU A 747 -23.84 2.07 -33.56
CA LEU A 747 -23.29 2.33 -32.24
C LEU A 747 -24.33 3.02 -31.35
N ALA A 748 -24.70 2.37 -30.26
CA ALA A 748 -25.68 2.86 -29.29
C ALA A 748 -25.04 3.28 -27.96
N VAL A 749 -23.93 2.67 -27.57
CA VAL A 749 -23.28 2.88 -26.26
C VAL A 749 -21.81 3.23 -26.42
N VAL A 750 -21.38 4.33 -25.81
CA VAL A 750 -19.96 4.70 -25.69
C VAL A 750 -19.57 4.79 -24.23
N THR A 751 -18.46 4.15 -23.86
CA THR A 751 -17.84 4.25 -22.54
C THR A 751 -16.44 4.81 -22.65
N LEU A 752 -16.16 5.91 -21.95
CA LEU A 752 -14.83 6.50 -21.83
C LEU A 752 -14.38 6.36 -20.38
N GLY A 753 -13.31 5.62 -20.16
CA GLY A 753 -12.88 5.20 -18.83
C GLY A 753 -11.42 5.48 -18.54
N VAL A 754 -11.07 5.59 -17.26
CA VAL A 754 -9.69 5.45 -16.76
C VAL A 754 -9.68 4.25 -15.81
N PRO A 755 -8.93 3.17 -16.09
CA PRO A 755 -8.85 2.02 -15.20
C PRO A 755 -8.11 2.36 -13.89
N ASP A 756 -8.38 1.60 -12.82
CA ASP A 756 -7.72 1.64 -11.50
C ASP A 756 -7.80 2.97 -10.70
N ASP A 757 -9.02 3.44 -10.39
CA ASP A 757 -9.30 4.65 -9.57
C ASP A 757 -8.58 5.93 -10.04
N GLY A 758 -8.23 5.99 -11.33
CA GLY A 758 -7.61 7.15 -11.95
C GLY A 758 -8.60 8.30 -12.20
N LEU A 759 -8.06 9.52 -12.27
CA LEU A 759 -8.80 10.75 -12.58
C LEU A 759 -8.19 11.39 -13.83
N PHE A 760 -9.02 11.71 -14.82
CA PHE A 760 -8.63 12.40 -16.05
C PHE A 760 -9.57 13.60 -16.29
N THR A 761 -9.01 14.78 -16.51
CA THR A 761 -9.77 16.02 -16.77
C THR A 761 -9.66 16.43 -18.23
N VAL A 762 -10.79 16.64 -18.91
CA VAL A 762 -10.85 17.04 -20.32
C VAL A 762 -11.83 18.20 -20.52
N ALA A 763 -11.49 19.16 -21.38
CA ALA A 763 -12.38 20.28 -21.69
C ALA A 763 -13.65 19.79 -22.41
N THR A 764 -14.81 20.30 -22.01
CA THR A 764 -16.13 19.89 -22.50
C THR A 764 -16.30 20.01 -24.02
N PRO A 765 -15.80 21.06 -24.71
CA PRO A 765 -15.86 21.14 -26.17
C PRO A 765 -15.15 19.97 -26.86
N ILE A 766 -14.00 19.55 -26.33
CA ILE A 766 -13.22 18.43 -26.89
C ILE A 766 -14.00 17.13 -26.75
N LEU A 767 -14.58 16.87 -25.57
CA LEU A 767 -15.38 15.67 -25.33
C LEU A 767 -16.67 15.66 -26.19
N ARG A 768 -17.32 16.81 -26.34
CA ARG A 768 -18.50 16.99 -27.19
C ARG A 768 -18.19 16.67 -28.65
N ASP A 769 -17.06 17.17 -29.17
CA ASP A 769 -16.61 16.92 -30.54
C ASP A 769 -16.32 15.43 -30.77
N VAL A 770 -15.69 14.76 -29.79
CA VAL A 770 -15.45 13.31 -29.83
C VAL A 770 -16.77 12.53 -29.93
N VAL A 771 -17.75 12.84 -29.08
CA VAL A 771 -19.03 12.11 -29.05
C VAL A 771 -19.87 12.37 -30.31
N ARG A 772 -20.00 13.63 -30.74
CA ARG A 772 -20.73 13.99 -31.98
C ARG A 772 -20.10 13.41 -33.24
N PHE A 773 -18.78 13.21 -33.23
CA PHE A 773 -18.11 12.59 -34.36
C PHE A 773 -18.33 11.08 -34.42
N ILE A 774 -18.29 10.41 -33.27
CA ILE A 774 -18.56 8.97 -33.16
C ILE A 774 -19.99 8.64 -33.64
N THR A 775 -20.97 9.50 -33.33
CA THR A 775 -22.36 9.39 -33.83
C THR A 775 -22.75 10.63 -34.59
N ALA A 776 -22.67 10.59 -35.94
CA ALA A 776 -22.87 11.74 -36.82
C ALA A 776 -24.20 12.52 -36.59
N ASP A 777 -25.23 11.86 -36.05
CA ASP A 777 -26.55 12.45 -35.76
C ASP A 777 -26.75 12.86 -34.29
N GLY A 778 -25.77 12.63 -33.40
CA GLY A 778 -25.88 12.92 -31.97
C GLY A 778 -26.88 12.05 -31.19
N ASP A 779 -27.36 10.97 -31.81
CA ASP A 779 -28.48 10.15 -31.31
C ASP A 779 -27.98 8.91 -30.53
N LEU A 780 -27.01 9.10 -29.64
CA LEU A 780 -26.46 8.01 -28.81
C LEU A 780 -27.48 7.60 -27.73
N GLU A 781 -27.70 6.31 -27.52
CA GLU A 781 -28.59 5.86 -26.43
C GLU A 781 -27.95 6.11 -25.05
N LYS A 782 -26.65 5.81 -24.92
CA LYS A 782 -25.96 5.90 -23.63
C LYS A 782 -24.49 6.29 -23.73
N LEU A 783 -24.11 7.37 -23.04
CA LEU A 783 -22.71 7.77 -22.83
C LEU A 783 -22.30 7.51 -21.38
N VAL A 784 -21.19 6.82 -21.16
CA VAL A 784 -20.66 6.50 -19.82
C VAL A 784 -19.26 7.07 -19.66
N LEU A 785 -19.06 7.92 -18.65
CA LEU A 785 -17.77 8.48 -18.25
C LEU A 785 -17.35 7.84 -16.91
N ARG A 786 -16.18 7.20 -16.87
CA ARG A 786 -15.64 6.54 -15.66
C ARG A 786 -14.25 7.07 -15.32
N GLY A 787 -14.12 7.83 -14.24
CA GLY A 787 -12.87 8.50 -13.87
C GLY A 787 -12.52 9.68 -14.79
N VAL A 788 -13.50 10.21 -15.53
CA VAL A 788 -13.34 11.32 -16.48
C VAL A 788 -14.16 12.52 -15.99
N TYR A 789 -13.54 13.70 -15.92
CA TYR A 789 -14.13 14.95 -15.41
C TYR A 789 -14.04 16.05 -16.46
N THR A 790 -15.06 16.90 -16.56
CA THR A 790 -15.05 18.04 -17.47
C THR A 790 -15.34 19.35 -16.74
N ASP A 791 -15.01 20.47 -17.39
CA ASP A 791 -15.22 21.83 -16.89
C ASP A 791 -16.70 22.28 -16.89
N ALA A 792 -17.57 21.65 -17.70
CA ALA A 792 -18.99 21.97 -17.81
C ALA A 792 -19.83 20.72 -18.13
N GLU A 793 -20.15 19.88 -17.14
CA GLU A 793 -20.92 18.64 -17.37
C GLU A 793 -22.34 18.87 -17.93
N THR A 794 -22.97 20.02 -17.61
CA THR A 794 -24.29 20.42 -18.12
C THR A 794 -24.30 20.64 -19.64
N GLU A 795 -23.14 20.93 -20.22
CA GLU A 795 -22.96 21.13 -21.64
C GLU A 795 -22.85 19.81 -22.43
N LEU A 796 -22.78 18.65 -21.75
CA LEU A 796 -22.85 17.33 -22.36
C LEU A 796 -24.28 16.81 -22.52
N VAL A 797 -25.26 17.53 -21.96
CA VAL A 797 -26.69 17.19 -22.07
C VAL A 797 -27.13 17.33 -23.53
N GLY A 798 -27.80 16.31 -24.05
CA GLY A 798 -28.23 16.23 -25.46
C GLY A 798 -27.25 15.52 -26.40
N LEU A 799 -26.12 15.00 -25.90
CA LEU A 799 -25.23 14.11 -26.65
C LEU A 799 -25.62 12.63 -26.62
N ALA A 800 -26.43 12.25 -25.63
CA ALA A 800 -26.99 10.93 -25.49
C ALA A 800 -28.31 11.00 -24.72
N ARG A 801 -29.21 10.04 -24.91
CA ARG A 801 -30.46 9.92 -24.14
C ARG A 801 -30.19 9.66 -22.65
N THR A 802 -29.14 8.89 -22.36
CA THR A 802 -28.68 8.60 -21.00
C THR A 802 -27.20 8.95 -20.85
N LEU A 803 -26.89 9.92 -20.00
CA LEU A 803 -25.53 10.26 -19.63
C LEU A 803 -25.22 9.68 -18.24
N VAL A 804 -24.12 8.94 -18.10
CA VAL A 804 -23.66 8.39 -16.81
C VAL A 804 -22.27 8.92 -16.51
N CYS A 805 -22.16 9.88 -15.60
CA CYS A 805 -20.91 10.50 -15.21
C CYS A 805 -20.46 9.99 -13.84
N ASN A 806 -19.35 9.24 -13.78
CA ASN A 806 -18.71 8.79 -12.55
C ASN A 806 -19.67 8.13 -11.52
N GLY A 807 -20.69 7.43 -12.02
CA GLY A 807 -21.70 6.75 -11.20
C GLY A 807 -23.02 7.53 -11.02
N ALA A 808 -23.09 8.81 -11.39
CA ALA A 808 -24.32 9.59 -11.41
C ALA A 808 -25.02 9.48 -12.78
N VAL A 809 -26.33 9.21 -12.78
CA VAL A 809 -27.15 9.16 -14.00
C VAL A 809 -27.81 10.52 -14.22
N ILE A 810 -27.53 11.14 -15.36
CA ILE A 810 -28.13 12.39 -15.82
C ILE A 810 -29.01 12.04 -17.02
N HIS A 811 -30.32 12.09 -16.84
CA HIS A 811 -31.27 11.96 -17.94
C HIS A 811 -31.38 13.28 -18.69
N SER A 812 -31.29 13.25 -20.02
CA SER A 812 -31.67 14.42 -20.81
C SER A 812 -33.17 14.63 -20.63
N ALA A 813 -33.58 15.75 -20.01
CA ALA A 813 -34.97 16.17 -20.04
C ALA A 813 -35.33 16.44 -21.51
N THR A 814 -36.34 15.73 -22.02
CA THR A 814 -36.95 15.94 -23.33
C THR A 814 -37.49 17.35 -23.48
#